data_AF-A0A1E3PAU0-F1
#
_entry.id   AF-A0A1E3PAU0-F1
#
_cell.length_a   1.000
_cell.length_b   1.000
_cell.length_c   1.000
_cell.angle_alpha   90.00
_cell.angle_beta   90.00
_cell.angle_gamma   90.00
#
_symmetry.space_group_name_H-M   'P 1'
#
loop_
_entity.id
_entity.type
_entity.pdbx_description
1 polymer ?
#
loop_
_entity_poly.entity_id
_entity_poly.type
_entity_poly.pdbx_seq_one_letter_code
_entity_poly.pdbx_strand_id
1 'polypeptide(L)'
;LAQPQEQLINDEEDNSIIFGDYGTYFAAKSRAQQEEDDQYLTWDHQRRVEQGLSPELPKLFEGCIIHVNGHTRPGIQTLHKLIILYGGKFIHHLSSKGAATHVIASRLTPRKEIEFRNYKVVRPEWVTESIEQGKKLKWSDYSVIKVDYGQKRLPFEEQETKPINDVMMDEAIDAKHPDFLKMFFTKSRLHHLSTWKSDLRAEFLAVALNQAKEKKLQKREKPSIKVIMHVDFDCFFATASALKHPEIDFKTTPVCVSHGGNKGNSSADIASCNYVCRKYGVKNGMWVRSAKKLCPELVCLDYDFPTYDKISKQFYNILVDLKPDCVFPVSIDEALLDISSLVDEFESVESVEKLCSELRSKVFDITKCSVSTGCSNNVLLAKLALRHAKPDGQFYLHDDITDFLRDINVRDLPGTGYAIENKLIQEVYPHSTETNDRVTVDDLLKIDKMRLIKIFGMKTGSKLFDYARGNDDTSIDISENPQEFMRKSVSIDVNWGIRFDTIEQVDTFLFNLGKEMSERLAKLNMCALQMTLKILKRAKDAPIEPPKYLGCGKCDALSKSSKFGVPTDEFRSFGTEARSLFRHIGCDPFELRGVSLSVAKLVSKDQVGNQKRLPFKKVDFETFKKQKLENSSPEKSYEPVPEIPKEVDIEVFNALPIEIQMELKEELRRRRIPLNPQTPQKDR
;
A
#
# COMPACT_ATOMS: atom_id res chain seq x y z
N LEU A 1 15.23 102.40 -32.61
CA LEU A 1 13.85 102.84 -32.90
C LEU A 1 12.90 101.78 -32.34
N ALA A 2 12.25 102.14 -31.22
CA ALA A 2 11.02 101.64 -30.57
C ALA A 2 10.79 100.12 -30.28
N GLN A 3 10.59 99.84 -28.99
CA GLN A 3 9.97 98.66 -28.32
C GLN A 3 8.40 98.64 -28.52
N PRO A 4 7.53 97.82 -27.84
CA PRO A 4 7.71 96.77 -26.79
C PRO A 4 6.80 95.49 -26.85
N GLN A 5 7.01 94.64 -25.82
CA GLN A 5 6.33 93.47 -25.18
C GLN A 5 4.84 93.06 -25.42
N GLU A 6 4.60 91.76 -25.11
CA GLU A 6 3.45 91.08 -24.42
C GLU A 6 2.34 90.30 -25.18
N GLN A 7 2.26 88.97 -24.88
CA GLN A 7 1.12 88.05 -24.58
C GLN A 7 -0.18 88.08 -25.44
N LEU A 8 -0.97 87.02 -25.76
CA LEU A 8 -1.17 85.62 -25.31
C LEU A 8 -2.24 84.94 -26.23
N ILE A 9 -2.24 83.58 -26.27
CA ILE A 9 -3.34 82.60 -26.54
C ILE A 9 -3.76 82.27 -28.01
N ASN A 10 -3.53 81.01 -28.40
CA ASN A 10 -4.60 80.12 -28.92
C ASN A 10 -4.19 78.64 -28.80
N ASP A 11 -5.11 77.86 -28.26
CA ASP A 11 -5.00 76.49 -27.75
C ASP A 11 -4.84 75.42 -28.85
N GLU A 12 -3.75 74.65 -28.77
CA GLU A 12 -3.70 73.26 -29.26
C GLU A 12 -2.92 72.43 -28.23
N GLU A 13 -3.63 71.92 -27.21
CA GLU A 13 -3.07 70.87 -26.35
C GLU A 13 -3.30 69.50 -26.97
N ASP A 14 -2.18 68.98 -27.45
CA ASP A 14 -1.78 67.60 -27.67
C ASP A 14 -2.32 66.64 -26.59
N ASN A 15 -3.41 65.95 -26.88
CA ASN A 15 -3.93 64.84 -26.06
C ASN A 15 -3.02 63.59 -26.21
N SER A 16 -1.83 63.70 -25.67
CA SER A 16 -0.97 62.56 -25.36
C SER A 16 -1.62 61.75 -24.24
N ILE A 17 -2.24 60.62 -24.62
CA ILE A 17 -2.86 59.69 -23.67
C ILE A 17 -1.76 59.14 -22.75
N ILE A 18 -1.74 59.64 -21.52
CA ILE A 18 -0.96 59.09 -20.41
C ILE A 18 -1.41 57.64 -20.23
N PHE A 19 -0.51 56.67 -20.46
CA PHE A 19 -0.75 55.26 -20.20
C PHE A 19 -0.96 55.06 -18.69
N GLY A 20 -2.21 55.12 -18.26
CA GLY A 20 -2.62 54.83 -16.89
C GLY A 20 -2.46 53.36 -16.53
N ASP A 21 -2.48 53.09 -15.22
CA ASP A 21 -2.45 51.76 -14.61
C ASP A 21 -3.41 50.77 -15.31
N TYR A 22 -2.98 49.51 -15.47
CA TYR A 22 -3.67 48.44 -16.22
C TYR A 22 -5.16 48.31 -15.83
N GLY A 23 -5.50 48.58 -14.57
CA GLY A 23 -6.88 48.56 -14.06
C GLY A 23 -7.78 49.66 -14.64
N THR A 24 -7.24 50.85 -14.93
CA THR A 24 -8.02 51.99 -15.45
C THR A 24 -8.46 51.77 -16.91
N TYR A 25 -7.61 51.13 -17.72
CA TYR A 25 -7.91 50.76 -19.10
C TYR A 25 -9.11 49.79 -19.21
N PHE A 26 -9.09 48.71 -18.42
CA PHE A 26 -10.19 47.74 -18.42
C PHE A 26 -11.50 48.31 -17.85
N ALA A 27 -11.41 49.25 -16.89
CA ALA A 27 -12.58 49.95 -16.37
C ALA A 27 -13.22 50.91 -17.39
N ALA A 28 -12.42 51.60 -18.21
CA ALA A 28 -12.93 52.41 -19.32
C ALA A 28 -13.57 51.54 -20.41
N LYS A 29 -12.93 50.42 -20.78
CA LYS A 29 -13.43 49.47 -21.78
C LYS A 29 -14.74 48.79 -21.34
N SER A 30 -14.87 48.46 -20.06
CA SER A 30 -16.11 47.89 -19.51
C SER A 30 -17.26 48.91 -19.46
N ARG A 31 -16.98 50.21 -19.29
CA ARG A 31 -18.00 51.28 -19.34
C ARG A 31 -18.53 51.49 -20.75
N ALA A 32 -17.62 51.61 -21.73
CA ALA A 32 -18.00 51.71 -23.14
C ALA A 32 -18.86 50.51 -23.60
N GLN A 33 -18.55 49.29 -23.11
CA GLN A 33 -19.36 48.12 -23.39
C GLN A 33 -20.78 48.21 -22.80
N GLN A 34 -20.92 48.69 -21.55
CA GLN A 34 -22.25 48.88 -20.94
C GLN A 34 -23.09 49.90 -21.68
N GLU A 35 -22.46 50.99 -22.16
CA GLU A 35 -23.13 52.00 -22.98
C GLU A 35 -23.62 51.42 -24.31
N GLU A 36 -22.84 50.56 -24.96
CA GLU A 36 -23.24 49.86 -26.19
C GLU A 36 -24.40 48.86 -25.95
N ASP A 37 -24.33 48.12 -24.85
CA ASP A 37 -25.36 47.15 -24.43
C ASP A 37 -26.70 47.87 -24.13
N ASP A 38 -26.66 49.02 -23.46
CA ASP A 38 -27.84 49.85 -23.14
C ASP A 38 -28.45 50.49 -24.41
N GLN A 39 -27.61 50.93 -25.35
CA GLN A 39 -28.06 51.40 -26.67
C GLN A 39 -28.76 50.28 -27.45
N TYR A 40 -28.24 49.05 -27.42
CA TYR A 40 -28.85 47.90 -28.08
C TYR A 40 -30.21 47.51 -27.48
N LEU A 41 -30.33 47.55 -26.15
CA LEU A 41 -31.60 47.34 -25.45
C LEU A 41 -32.65 48.38 -25.85
N THR A 42 -32.24 49.66 -25.91
CA THR A 42 -33.12 50.76 -26.31
C THR A 42 -33.60 50.60 -27.75
N TRP A 43 -32.71 50.18 -28.65
CA TRP A 43 -33.03 49.89 -30.05
C TRP A 43 -34.00 48.70 -30.19
N ASP A 44 -33.78 47.57 -29.49
CA ASP A 44 -34.68 46.40 -29.58
C ASP A 44 -36.07 46.71 -28.99
N HIS A 45 -36.13 47.53 -27.92
CA HIS A 45 -37.39 48.01 -27.35
C HIS A 45 -38.19 48.84 -28.37
N GLN A 46 -37.56 49.81 -29.04
CA GLN A 46 -38.22 50.59 -30.10
C GLN A 46 -38.69 49.70 -31.26
N ARG A 47 -37.83 48.79 -31.73
CA ARG A 47 -38.16 47.86 -32.83
C ARG A 47 -39.38 46.97 -32.51
N ARG A 48 -39.52 46.49 -31.27
CA ARG A 48 -40.65 45.64 -30.85
C ARG A 48 -41.97 46.41 -30.79
N VAL A 49 -41.92 47.66 -30.30
CA VAL A 49 -43.08 48.56 -30.26
C VAL A 49 -43.58 48.82 -31.69
N GLU A 50 -42.67 49.07 -32.64
CA GLU A 50 -43.00 49.26 -34.05
C GLU A 50 -43.60 48.00 -34.71
N GLN A 51 -43.20 46.81 -34.27
CA GLN A 51 -43.71 45.53 -34.78
C GLN A 51 -44.96 45.02 -34.04
N GLY A 52 -45.50 45.76 -33.07
CA GLY A 52 -46.67 45.35 -32.29
C GLY A 52 -46.46 44.15 -31.36
N LEU A 53 -45.20 43.82 -31.03
CA LEU A 53 -44.85 42.79 -30.05
C LEU A 53 -44.76 43.39 -28.64
N SER A 54 -44.85 42.53 -27.62
CA SER A 54 -44.68 42.95 -26.22
C SER A 54 -43.33 43.67 -26.02
N PRO A 55 -43.32 44.87 -25.40
CA PRO A 55 -42.14 45.73 -25.32
C PRO A 55 -41.02 45.15 -24.43
N GLU A 56 -41.38 44.34 -23.43
CA GLU A 56 -40.41 43.75 -22.49
C GLU A 56 -40.36 42.22 -22.61
N LEU A 57 -39.15 41.67 -22.73
CA LEU A 57 -38.90 40.24 -22.59
C LEU A 57 -38.90 39.81 -21.11
N PRO A 58 -39.18 38.54 -20.81
CA PRO A 58 -38.98 37.99 -19.48
C PRO A 58 -37.51 38.14 -19.05
N LYS A 59 -37.26 38.72 -17.87
CA LYS A 59 -35.92 38.90 -17.29
C LYS A 59 -35.38 37.59 -16.69
N LEU A 60 -35.12 36.59 -17.54
CA LEU A 60 -34.73 35.23 -17.11
C LEU A 60 -33.36 35.18 -16.40
N PHE A 61 -32.43 36.06 -16.78
CA PHE A 61 -31.06 36.08 -16.26
C PHE A 61 -30.77 37.24 -15.31
N GLU A 62 -31.81 37.83 -14.71
CA GLU A 62 -31.65 38.90 -13.73
C GLU A 62 -30.71 38.46 -12.59
N GLY A 63 -29.73 39.32 -12.26
CA GLY A 63 -28.68 39.03 -11.28
C GLY A 63 -27.57 38.09 -11.73
N CYS A 64 -27.54 37.64 -12.99
CA CYS A 64 -26.46 36.81 -13.53
C CYS A 64 -25.42 37.65 -14.27
N ILE A 65 -24.16 37.59 -13.81
CA ILE A 65 -22.99 38.08 -14.54
C ILE A 65 -22.34 36.90 -15.23
N ILE A 66 -22.28 36.93 -16.57
CA ILE A 66 -21.92 35.79 -17.41
C ILE A 66 -20.67 36.11 -18.23
N HIS A 67 -19.71 35.17 -18.20
CA HIS A 67 -18.52 35.20 -19.05
C HIS A 67 -18.50 33.97 -19.96
N VAL A 68 -18.15 34.15 -21.24
CA VAL A 68 -18.01 33.03 -22.20
C VAL A 68 -16.53 32.75 -22.42
N ASN A 69 -16.13 31.50 -22.18
CA ASN A 69 -14.75 31.05 -22.33
C ASN A 69 -14.61 30.00 -23.45
N GLY A 70 -13.83 30.35 -24.47
CA GLY A 70 -13.52 29.47 -25.59
C GLY A 70 -14.56 29.50 -26.72
N HIS A 71 -14.53 28.50 -27.59
CA HIS A 71 -15.46 28.39 -28.71
C HIS A 71 -16.78 27.74 -28.26
N THR A 72 -17.89 28.46 -28.43
CA THR A 72 -19.25 27.98 -28.13
C THR A 72 -20.12 27.93 -29.38
N ARG A 73 -21.14 27.07 -29.35
CA ARG A 73 -22.24 27.04 -30.31
C ARG A 73 -23.55 27.19 -29.53
N PRO A 74 -24.33 28.26 -29.74
CA PRO A 74 -24.10 29.41 -30.61
C PRO A 74 -22.88 30.27 -30.21
N GLY A 75 -22.38 31.08 -31.15
CA GLY A 75 -21.15 31.87 -30.98
C GLY A 75 -21.26 32.97 -29.91
N ILE A 76 -20.11 33.49 -29.46
CA ILE A 76 -20.02 34.44 -28.34
C ILE A 76 -20.86 35.72 -28.54
N GLN A 77 -20.90 36.28 -29.76
CA GLN A 77 -21.70 37.47 -30.08
C GLN A 77 -23.21 37.21 -30.00
N THR A 78 -23.64 36.00 -30.41
CA THR A 78 -25.04 35.59 -30.33
C THR A 78 -25.45 35.39 -28.86
N LEU A 79 -24.60 34.73 -28.06
CA LEU A 79 -24.83 34.56 -26.62
C LEU A 79 -24.86 35.90 -25.89
N HIS A 80 -23.94 36.82 -26.21
CA HIS A 80 -23.88 38.17 -25.64
C HIS A 80 -25.20 38.91 -25.83
N LYS A 81 -25.74 38.95 -27.06
CA LYS A 81 -27.04 39.57 -27.35
C LYS A 81 -28.19 38.89 -26.59
N LEU A 82 -28.24 37.55 -26.59
CA LEU A 82 -29.29 36.80 -25.88
C LEU A 82 -29.26 37.04 -24.36
N ILE A 83 -28.08 37.13 -23.76
CA ILE A 83 -27.94 37.35 -22.32
C ILE A 83 -28.47 38.73 -21.92
N ILE A 84 -28.14 39.76 -22.70
CA ILE A 84 -28.57 41.14 -22.43
C ILE A 84 -30.08 41.30 -22.61
N LEU A 85 -30.62 40.78 -23.72
CA LEU A 85 -32.06 40.86 -24.03
C LEU A 85 -32.95 40.23 -22.95
N TYR A 86 -32.46 39.18 -22.28
CA TYR A 86 -33.17 38.49 -21.21
C TYR A 86 -32.68 38.90 -19.79
N GLY A 87 -32.06 40.08 -19.65
CA GLY A 87 -31.79 40.75 -18.38
C GLY A 87 -30.50 40.36 -17.64
N GLY A 88 -29.56 39.67 -18.29
CA GLY A 88 -28.25 39.33 -17.74
C GLY A 88 -27.14 40.33 -18.10
N LYS A 89 -26.05 40.35 -17.32
CA LYS A 89 -24.86 41.18 -17.60
C LYS A 89 -23.75 40.34 -18.23
N PHE A 90 -23.18 40.81 -19.34
CA PHE A 90 -22.11 40.11 -20.05
C PHE A 90 -20.73 40.77 -19.83
N ILE A 91 -19.69 39.96 -19.56
CA ILE A 91 -18.32 40.45 -19.41
C ILE A 91 -17.33 39.72 -20.34
N HIS A 92 -16.56 40.48 -21.12
CA HIS A 92 -15.55 39.92 -22.03
C HIS A 92 -14.29 39.41 -21.33
N HIS A 93 -13.91 40.03 -20.21
CA HIS A 93 -12.68 39.70 -19.48
C HIS A 93 -12.95 39.54 -17.99
N LEU A 94 -12.41 38.48 -17.38
CA LEU A 94 -12.38 38.33 -15.92
C LEU A 94 -11.25 39.19 -15.37
N SER A 95 -11.59 40.29 -14.70
CA SER A 95 -10.61 41.17 -14.01
C SER A 95 -10.17 40.62 -12.65
N SER A 96 -11.00 39.81 -11.97
CA SER A 96 -10.71 39.25 -10.65
C SER A 96 -11.42 37.91 -10.40
N LYS A 97 -10.92 37.15 -9.42
CA LYS A 97 -11.55 35.90 -8.99
C LYS A 97 -12.87 36.21 -8.26
N GLY A 98 -14.01 36.00 -8.91
CA GLY A 98 -15.36 36.29 -8.42
C GLY A 98 -16.16 37.28 -9.26
N ALA A 99 -15.56 37.85 -10.32
CA ALA A 99 -16.24 38.83 -11.18
C ALA A 99 -17.41 38.24 -12.00
N ALA A 100 -17.39 36.94 -12.30
CA ALA A 100 -18.48 36.24 -12.99
C ALA A 100 -19.26 35.34 -12.03
N THR A 101 -20.59 35.33 -12.16
CA THR A 101 -21.46 34.38 -11.45
C THR A 101 -21.53 33.03 -12.15
N HIS A 102 -21.51 33.02 -13.49
CA HIS A 102 -21.56 31.84 -14.34
C HIS A 102 -20.53 31.97 -15.46
N VAL A 103 -19.85 30.88 -15.78
CA VAL A 103 -18.92 30.80 -16.91
C VAL A 103 -19.51 29.82 -17.93
N ILE A 104 -19.70 30.27 -19.16
CA ILE A 104 -20.18 29.42 -20.25
C ILE A 104 -18.99 28.86 -21.00
N ALA A 105 -18.91 27.53 -21.10
CA ALA A 105 -17.90 26.85 -21.90
C ALA A 105 -18.45 25.51 -22.42
N SER A 106 -18.17 25.18 -23.68
CA SER A 106 -18.51 23.85 -24.24
C SER A 106 -17.59 22.76 -23.69
N ARG A 107 -16.29 23.10 -23.55
CA ARG A 107 -15.22 22.26 -23.00
C ARG A 107 -14.19 23.16 -22.34
N LEU A 108 -13.57 22.70 -21.24
CA LEU A 108 -12.48 23.38 -20.58
C LEU A 108 -11.16 22.62 -20.79
N THR A 109 -10.05 23.35 -20.82
CA THR A 109 -8.72 22.72 -20.73
C THR A 109 -8.41 22.39 -19.26
N PRO A 110 -7.57 21.38 -18.96
CA PRO A 110 -7.28 20.97 -17.57
C PRO A 110 -6.81 22.12 -16.66
N ARG A 111 -6.04 23.08 -17.21
CA ARG A 111 -5.60 24.28 -16.47
C ARG A 111 -6.77 25.20 -16.11
N LYS A 112 -7.73 25.38 -17.02
CA LYS A 112 -8.93 26.21 -16.79
C LYS A 112 -9.96 25.50 -15.91
N GLU A 113 -10.00 24.17 -15.90
CA GLU A 113 -10.80 23.39 -14.94
C GLU A 113 -10.38 23.65 -13.49
N ILE A 114 -9.07 23.74 -13.22
CA ILE A 114 -8.56 24.08 -11.89
C ILE A 114 -8.88 25.55 -11.55
N GLU A 115 -8.70 26.47 -12.51
CA GLU A 115 -8.99 27.90 -12.33
C GLU A 115 -10.47 28.18 -12.04
N PHE A 116 -11.36 27.46 -12.74
CA PHE A 116 -12.81 27.62 -12.61
C PHE A 116 -13.48 26.63 -11.65
N ARG A 117 -12.70 25.88 -10.86
CA ARG A 117 -13.22 24.86 -9.94
C ARG A 117 -14.28 25.38 -8.95
N ASN A 118 -14.18 26.64 -8.57
CA ASN A 118 -15.11 27.30 -7.63
C ASN A 118 -16.18 28.16 -8.33
N TYR A 119 -16.27 28.12 -9.66
CA TYR A 119 -17.27 28.85 -10.44
C TYR A 119 -18.36 27.92 -10.95
N LYS A 120 -19.54 28.47 -11.23
CA LYS A 120 -20.62 27.76 -11.92
C LYS A 120 -20.31 27.71 -13.42
N VAL A 121 -19.59 26.68 -13.85
CA VAL A 121 -19.30 26.47 -15.27
C VAL A 121 -20.40 25.67 -15.92
N VAL A 122 -21.13 26.28 -16.86
CA VAL A 122 -22.27 25.68 -17.55
C VAL A 122 -22.02 25.58 -19.05
N ARG A 123 -22.66 24.60 -19.71
CA ARG A 123 -22.66 24.50 -21.17
C ARG A 123 -23.56 25.59 -21.80
N PRO A 124 -23.30 26.02 -23.05
CA PRO A 124 -24.07 27.10 -23.70
C PRO A 124 -25.57 26.78 -23.87
N GLU A 125 -25.94 25.50 -23.90
CA GLU A 125 -27.32 25.04 -23.99
C GLU A 125 -28.17 25.53 -22.81
N TRP A 126 -27.56 25.79 -21.64
CA TRP A 126 -28.27 26.36 -20.50
C TRP A 126 -28.92 27.71 -20.82
N VAL A 127 -28.28 28.54 -21.64
CA VAL A 127 -28.84 29.84 -22.04
C VAL A 127 -29.93 29.67 -23.09
N THR A 128 -29.68 28.86 -24.11
CA THR A 128 -30.63 28.69 -25.22
C THR A 128 -31.89 27.95 -24.78
N GLU A 129 -31.76 26.87 -24.01
CA GLU A 129 -32.89 26.08 -23.54
C GLU A 129 -33.70 26.81 -22.44
N SER A 130 -33.05 27.65 -21.62
CA SER A 130 -33.79 28.49 -20.65
C SER A 130 -34.66 29.53 -21.36
N ILE A 131 -34.20 30.05 -22.50
CA ILE A 131 -34.97 31.00 -23.32
C ILE A 131 -36.12 30.29 -24.02
N GLU A 132 -35.87 29.11 -24.59
CA GLU A 132 -36.90 28.31 -25.27
C GLU A 132 -38.03 27.87 -24.32
N GLN A 133 -37.68 27.47 -23.10
CA GLN A 133 -38.65 27.05 -22.08
C GLN A 133 -39.26 28.22 -21.29
N GLY A 134 -38.85 29.46 -21.57
CA GLY A 134 -39.35 30.66 -20.89
C GLY A 134 -39.10 30.68 -19.39
N LYS A 135 -38.16 29.88 -18.88
CA LYS A 135 -37.83 29.75 -17.45
C LYS A 135 -36.34 29.46 -17.26
N LYS A 136 -35.75 30.09 -16.24
CA LYS A 136 -34.36 29.83 -15.84
C LYS A 136 -34.19 28.37 -15.38
N LEU A 137 -33.45 27.59 -16.15
CA LEU A 137 -33.18 26.18 -15.85
C LEU A 137 -32.12 26.01 -14.75
N LYS A 138 -32.12 24.86 -14.11
CA LYS A 138 -31.19 24.55 -13.02
C LYS A 138 -29.78 24.36 -13.58
N TRP A 139 -28.87 25.24 -13.19
CA TRP A 139 -27.49 25.27 -13.71
C TRP A 139 -26.71 23.95 -13.48
N SER A 140 -27.02 23.19 -12.42
CA SER A 140 -26.34 21.93 -12.09
C SER A 140 -26.44 20.88 -13.19
N ASP A 141 -27.55 20.89 -13.93
CA ASP A 141 -27.86 19.87 -14.92
C ASP A 141 -27.07 20.11 -16.22
N TYR A 142 -26.58 21.35 -16.38
CA TYR A 142 -25.74 21.81 -17.47
C TYR A 142 -24.29 22.06 -17.03
N SER A 143 -23.91 21.62 -15.82
CA SER A 143 -22.58 21.86 -15.29
C SER A 143 -21.51 21.07 -16.05
N VAL A 144 -20.43 21.74 -16.44
CA VAL A 144 -19.25 21.13 -17.07
C VAL A 144 -18.32 20.55 -16.00
N ILE A 145 -18.23 21.22 -14.85
CA ILE A 145 -17.43 20.78 -13.71
C ILE A 145 -18.38 20.15 -12.69
N LYS A 146 -18.20 18.86 -12.38
CA LYS A 146 -18.90 18.21 -11.27
C LYS A 146 -18.26 18.67 -9.96
N VAL A 147 -18.77 19.76 -9.39
CA VAL A 147 -18.35 20.24 -8.08
C VAL A 147 -19.17 19.51 -7.02
N ASP A 148 -18.60 18.49 -6.39
CA ASP A 148 -19.15 17.88 -5.17
C ASP A 148 -19.07 18.91 -4.03
N TYR A 149 -20.09 19.75 -3.90
CA TYR A 149 -20.28 20.56 -2.70
C TYR A 149 -20.68 19.63 -1.56
N GLY A 150 -19.69 19.22 -0.78
CA GLY A 150 -19.87 18.40 0.41
C GLY A 150 -20.64 19.14 1.49
N GLN A 151 -21.82 18.61 1.81
CA GLN A 151 -22.26 18.46 3.19
C GLN A 151 -23.02 17.13 3.27
N LYS A 152 -22.34 16.06 3.68
CA LYS A 152 -23.02 14.84 4.12
C LYS A 152 -23.81 15.21 5.38
N ARG A 153 -25.12 15.47 5.24
CA ARG A 153 -26.04 15.27 6.36
C ARG A 153 -25.88 13.81 6.77
N LEU A 154 -25.51 13.55 8.02
CA LEU A 154 -25.47 12.22 8.61
C LEU A 154 -26.87 11.59 8.45
N PRO A 155 -27.04 10.53 7.65
CA PRO A 155 -28.22 9.69 7.76
C PRO A 155 -27.91 8.72 8.91
N PHE A 156 -28.51 8.97 10.07
CA PHE A 156 -28.81 7.90 11.00
C PHE A 156 -29.96 7.09 10.39
N GLU A 157 -29.64 6.25 9.42
CA GLU A 157 -30.50 5.17 8.96
C GLU A 157 -29.58 3.98 8.65
N GLU A 158 -29.95 2.85 9.23
CA GLU A 158 -29.17 1.62 9.30
C GLU A 158 -28.71 1.19 7.90
N GLN A 159 -27.38 1.08 7.74
CA GLN A 159 -26.80 0.49 6.55
C GLN A 159 -27.14 -0.99 6.50
N GLU A 160 -28.23 -1.34 5.82
CA GLU A 160 -28.29 -2.64 5.16
C GLU A 160 -27.18 -2.67 4.11
N THR A 161 -26.18 -3.50 4.41
CA THR A 161 -25.03 -3.79 3.58
C THR A 161 -25.49 -4.42 2.26
N LYS A 162 -25.68 -3.61 1.23
CA LYS A 162 -25.69 -4.13 -0.14
C LYS A 162 -24.28 -4.65 -0.45
N PRO A 163 -24.13 -5.92 -0.86
CA PRO A 163 -22.83 -6.53 -1.12
C PRO A 163 -22.11 -5.83 -2.28
N ILE A 164 -20.82 -5.61 -2.10
CA ILE A 164 -19.86 -4.95 -3.02
C ILE A 164 -19.59 -5.79 -4.30
N ASN A 165 -20.45 -6.73 -4.66
CA ASN A 165 -20.07 -7.76 -5.63
C ASN A 165 -20.32 -7.42 -7.11
N ASP A 166 -21.16 -6.44 -7.46
CA ASP A 166 -21.63 -6.34 -8.87
C ASP A 166 -21.36 -5.05 -9.63
N VAL A 167 -20.56 -4.11 -9.09
CA VAL A 167 -20.16 -2.93 -9.87
C VAL A 167 -18.67 -2.67 -9.66
N MET A 168 -17.89 -2.77 -10.75
CA MET A 168 -16.42 -2.62 -10.88
C MET A 168 -15.61 -3.95 -10.89
N MET A 169 -15.83 -4.81 -11.88
CA MET A 169 -14.96 -5.98 -12.15
C MET A 169 -14.12 -5.93 -13.44
N ASP A 170 -14.16 -4.84 -14.22
CA ASP A 170 -13.46 -4.78 -15.53
C ASP A 170 -12.29 -3.78 -15.63
N GLU A 171 -12.05 -2.93 -14.64
CA GLU A 171 -10.87 -2.05 -14.67
C GLU A 171 -9.70 -2.70 -13.92
N ALA A 172 -8.59 -2.91 -14.64
CA ALA A 172 -7.36 -3.44 -14.06
C ALA A 172 -6.78 -2.45 -13.05
N ILE A 173 -6.88 -2.79 -11.76
CA ILE A 173 -6.43 -1.95 -10.67
C ILE A 173 -4.94 -2.20 -10.41
N ASP A 174 -4.11 -1.24 -10.81
CA ASP A 174 -2.68 -1.20 -10.53
C ASP A 174 -2.36 -0.41 -9.25
N ALA A 175 -1.08 -0.33 -8.90
CA ALA A 175 -0.61 0.33 -7.69
C ALA A 175 -0.87 1.85 -7.63
N LYS A 176 -1.36 2.48 -8.71
CA LYS A 176 -1.72 3.90 -8.72
C LYS A 176 -3.10 4.12 -8.07
N HIS A 177 -3.94 3.10 -7.98
CA HIS A 177 -5.25 3.23 -7.36
C HIS A 177 -5.14 3.34 -5.82
N PRO A 178 -5.86 4.27 -5.16
CA PRO A 178 -5.82 4.44 -3.70
C PRO A 178 -6.14 3.17 -2.90
N ASP A 179 -7.13 2.39 -3.36
CA ASP A 179 -7.57 1.15 -2.69
C ASP A 179 -6.78 -0.10 -3.10
N PHE A 180 -5.73 0.04 -3.91
CA PHE A 180 -4.97 -1.08 -4.43
C PHE A 180 -4.46 -2.02 -3.33
N LEU A 181 -3.89 -1.49 -2.24
CA LEU A 181 -3.35 -2.32 -1.14
C LEU A 181 -4.44 -3.17 -0.49
N LYS A 182 -5.62 -2.57 -0.21
CA LYS A 182 -6.74 -3.28 0.41
C LYS A 182 -7.23 -4.42 -0.50
N MET A 183 -7.38 -4.15 -1.79
CA MET A 183 -7.80 -5.15 -2.78
C MET A 183 -6.74 -6.23 -2.98
N PHE A 184 -5.46 -5.85 -3.03
CA PHE A 184 -4.33 -6.77 -3.15
C PHE A 184 -4.32 -7.77 -2.00
N PHE A 185 -4.39 -7.32 -0.74
CA PHE A 185 -4.42 -8.22 0.41
C PHE A 185 -5.69 -9.07 0.47
N THR A 186 -6.84 -8.51 0.10
CA THR A 186 -8.12 -9.25 0.08
C THR A 186 -8.08 -10.41 -0.93
N LYS A 187 -7.50 -10.20 -2.12
CA LYS A 187 -7.42 -11.22 -3.18
C LYS A 187 -6.17 -12.11 -3.07
N SER A 188 -5.14 -11.71 -2.33
CA SER A 188 -3.87 -12.44 -2.23
C SER A 188 -3.98 -13.63 -1.29
N ARG A 189 -4.04 -14.85 -1.84
CA ARG A 189 -4.02 -16.08 -1.03
C ARG A 189 -2.75 -16.22 -0.18
N LEU A 190 -1.60 -15.75 -0.68
CA LEU A 190 -0.32 -15.87 0.02
C LEU A 190 -0.28 -14.95 1.24
N HIS A 191 -0.96 -13.80 1.15
CA HIS A 191 -1.19 -12.95 2.30
C HIS A 191 -2.05 -13.67 3.33
N HIS A 192 -3.21 -14.21 2.95
CA HIS A 192 -4.09 -14.97 3.85
C HIS A 192 -3.37 -16.12 4.55
N LEU A 193 -2.66 -16.98 3.79
CA LEU A 193 -1.86 -18.09 4.35
C LEU A 193 -0.83 -17.62 5.38
N SER A 194 -0.13 -16.52 5.09
CA SER A 194 0.88 -15.96 6.00
C SER A 194 0.26 -15.37 7.26
N THR A 195 -0.87 -14.68 7.13
CA THR A 195 -1.62 -14.09 8.24
C THR A 195 -2.17 -15.18 9.15
N TRP A 196 -2.95 -16.12 8.60
CA TRP A 196 -3.55 -17.23 9.35
C TRP A 196 -2.51 -18.08 10.09
N LYS A 197 -1.41 -18.45 9.41
CA LYS A 197 -0.31 -19.16 10.05
C LYS A 197 0.27 -18.40 11.24
N SER A 198 0.42 -17.09 11.10
CA SER A 198 1.03 -16.28 12.16
C SER A 198 0.06 -16.04 13.32
N ASP A 199 -1.24 -15.96 13.04
CA ASP A 199 -2.28 -15.81 14.05
C ASP A 199 -2.47 -17.10 14.85
N LEU A 200 -2.54 -18.25 14.18
CA LEU A 200 -2.54 -19.58 14.82
C LEU A 200 -1.33 -19.77 15.73
N ARG A 201 -0.13 -19.44 15.24
CA ARG A 201 1.09 -19.52 16.07
C ARG A 201 1.03 -18.62 17.30
N ALA A 202 0.46 -17.43 17.19
CA ALA A 202 0.32 -16.52 18.31
C ALA A 202 -0.69 -17.07 19.35
N GLU A 203 -1.79 -17.64 18.89
CA GLU A 203 -2.81 -18.26 19.73
C GLU A 203 -2.25 -19.46 20.51
N PHE A 204 -1.63 -20.43 19.82
CA PHE A 204 -1.03 -21.60 20.46
C PHE A 204 0.13 -21.22 21.39
N LEU A 205 0.92 -20.19 21.06
CA LEU A 205 1.94 -19.67 21.95
C LEU A 205 1.32 -19.06 23.22
N ALA A 206 0.22 -18.32 23.11
CA ALA A 206 -0.49 -17.76 24.27
C ALA A 206 -1.04 -18.86 25.18
N VAL A 207 -1.64 -19.91 24.59
CA VAL A 207 -2.11 -21.10 25.33
C VAL A 207 -0.95 -21.79 26.02
N ALA A 208 0.16 -22.06 25.32
CA ALA A 208 1.34 -22.70 25.88
C ALA A 208 1.96 -21.89 27.03
N LEU A 209 2.02 -20.55 26.91
CA LEU A 209 2.51 -19.67 27.98
C LEU A 209 1.60 -19.68 29.21
N ASN A 210 0.27 -19.75 29.03
CA ASN A 210 -0.67 -19.87 30.14
C ASN A 210 -0.53 -21.23 30.82
N GLN A 211 -0.47 -22.32 30.05
CA GLN A 211 -0.23 -23.66 30.57
C GLN A 211 1.12 -23.76 31.27
N ALA A 212 2.19 -23.11 30.78
CA ALA A 212 3.50 -23.11 31.45
C ALA A 212 3.48 -22.35 32.79
N LYS A 213 2.65 -21.30 32.91
CA LYS A 213 2.42 -20.63 34.21
C LYS A 213 1.70 -21.55 35.19
N GLU A 214 0.75 -22.36 34.72
CA GLU A 214 -0.02 -23.31 35.53
C GLU A 214 0.76 -24.60 35.86
N LYS A 215 1.55 -25.13 34.90
CA LYS A 215 2.34 -26.38 34.98
C LYS A 215 3.60 -26.28 35.85
N LYS A 216 3.86 -25.14 36.50
CA LYS A 216 4.93 -25.04 37.54
C LYS A 216 4.74 -26.00 38.74
N LEU A 217 3.68 -26.82 38.74
CA LEU A 217 3.35 -27.76 39.82
C LEU A 217 3.40 -29.26 39.47
N GLN A 218 3.62 -29.70 38.21
CA GLN A 218 3.66 -31.14 37.90
C GLN A 218 4.70 -31.48 36.81
N LYS A 219 5.78 -32.16 37.20
CA LYS A 219 6.70 -32.83 36.26
C LYS A 219 6.01 -34.08 35.74
N ARG A 220 5.63 -34.10 34.45
CA ARG A 220 5.30 -35.36 33.77
C ARG A 220 6.60 -36.11 33.48
N GLU A 221 6.61 -37.42 33.73
CA GLU A 221 7.67 -38.30 33.26
C GLU A 221 7.66 -38.30 31.73
N LYS A 222 8.83 -38.13 31.10
CA LYS A 222 8.92 -38.14 29.64
C LYS A 222 8.70 -39.58 29.17
N PRO A 223 7.79 -39.83 28.21
CA PRO A 223 7.64 -41.15 27.62
C PRO A 223 8.98 -41.61 27.03
N SER A 224 9.25 -42.92 27.09
CA SER A 224 10.51 -43.52 26.65
C SER A 224 10.72 -43.39 25.14
N ILE A 225 9.64 -43.26 24.37
CA ILE A 225 9.65 -43.20 22.91
C ILE A 225 8.76 -42.05 22.44
N LYS A 226 9.22 -41.32 21.42
CA LYS A 226 8.54 -40.16 20.87
C LYS A 226 7.79 -40.54 19.60
N VAL A 227 6.51 -40.21 19.51
CA VAL A 227 5.69 -40.43 18.30
C VAL A 227 5.13 -39.10 17.82
N ILE A 228 5.58 -38.68 16.65
CA ILE A 228 5.13 -37.46 15.96
C ILE A 228 4.12 -37.84 14.89
N MET A 229 2.93 -37.26 14.98
CA MET A 229 1.90 -37.34 13.96
C MET A 229 1.86 -36.03 13.16
N HIS A 230 1.91 -36.15 11.85
CA HIS A 230 1.77 -35.05 10.92
C HIS A 230 0.43 -35.17 10.18
N VAL A 231 -0.42 -34.15 10.28
CA VAL A 231 -1.77 -34.15 9.73
C VAL A 231 -1.90 -33.01 8.72
N ASP A 232 -2.38 -33.32 7.51
CA ASP A 232 -2.52 -32.35 6.42
C ASP A 232 -3.73 -32.68 5.53
N PHE A 233 -4.55 -31.66 5.23
CA PHE A 233 -5.67 -31.78 4.29
C PHE A 233 -5.23 -32.17 2.88
N ASP A 234 -6.10 -32.91 2.21
CA ASP A 234 -5.93 -33.26 0.83
C ASP A 234 -6.44 -32.16 -0.09
N CYS A 235 -5.52 -31.60 -0.88
CA CYS A 235 -5.78 -30.52 -1.84
C CYS A 235 -6.69 -29.41 -1.29
N PHE A 236 -6.50 -29.01 -0.03
CA PHE A 236 -7.38 -28.20 0.81
C PHE A 236 -8.29 -27.19 0.08
N PHE A 237 -7.74 -26.19 -0.60
CA PHE A 237 -8.57 -25.15 -1.26
C PHE A 237 -9.50 -25.72 -2.33
N ALA A 238 -9.09 -26.75 -3.07
CA ALA A 238 -9.93 -27.37 -4.09
C ALA A 238 -11.10 -28.11 -3.46
N THR A 239 -10.85 -28.88 -2.40
CA THR A 239 -11.89 -29.61 -1.66
C THR A 239 -12.87 -28.65 -1.01
N ALA A 240 -12.37 -27.63 -0.31
CA ALA A 240 -13.20 -26.63 0.38
C ALA A 240 -14.01 -25.76 -0.59
N SER A 241 -13.44 -25.32 -1.72
CA SER A 241 -14.21 -24.59 -2.74
C SER A 241 -15.25 -25.48 -3.42
N ALA A 242 -14.97 -26.77 -3.63
CA ALA A 242 -15.92 -27.69 -4.25
C ALA A 242 -17.17 -27.93 -3.38
N LEU A 243 -17.10 -27.74 -2.05
CA LEU A 243 -18.28 -27.87 -1.17
C LEU A 243 -19.42 -26.89 -1.53
N LYS A 244 -19.11 -25.74 -2.14
CA LYS A 244 -20.12 -24.79 -2.63
C LYS A 244 -20.74 -25.17 -3.97
N HIS A 245 -20.17 -26.17 -4.65
CA HIS A 245 -20.53 -26.59 -5.99
C HIS A 245 -20.93 -28.08 -6.01
N PRO A 246 -22.11 -28.43 -5.44
CA PRO A 246 -22.57 -29.82 -5.38
C PRO A 246 -22.83 -30.43 -6.77
N GLU A 247 -22.95 -29.61 -7.81
CA GLU A 247 -23.08 -30.03 -9.21
C GLU A 247 -21.80 -30.66 -9.79
N ILE A 248 -20.65 -30.45 -9.16
CA ILE A 248 -19.36 -30.96 -9.62
C ILE A 248 -19.02 -32.23 -8.85
N ASP A 249 -18.93 -33.35 -9.56
CA ASP A 249 -18.36 -34.57 -8.98
C ASP A 249 -16.84 -34.42 -8.85
N PHE A 250 -16.38 -34.13 -7.63
CA PHE A 250 -14.98 -33.90 -7.30
C PHE A 250 -14.07 -35.11 -7.54
N LYS A 251 -14.63 -36.33 -7.59
CA LYS A 251 -13.86 -37.57 -7.77
C LYS A 251 -13.54 -37.85 -9.23
N THR A 252 -14.36 -37.37 -10.15
CA THR A 252 -14.22 -37.63 -11.59
C THR A 252 -13.79 -36.38 -12.36
N THR A 253 -14.21 -35.20 -11.91
CA THR A 253 -13.96 -33.93 -12.62
C THR A 253 -12.61 -33.33 -12.22
N PRO A 254 -11.76 -32.91 -13.17
CA PRO A 254 -10.54 -32.17 -12.86
C PRO A 254 -10.85 -30.75 -12.39
N VAL A 255 -10.57 -30.46 -11.12
CA VAL A 255 -10.87 -29.18 -10.47
C VAL A 255 -9.60 -28.51 -9.93
N CYS A 256 -9.49 -27.20 -10.14
CA CYS A 256 -8.47 -26.35 -9.53
C CYS A 256 -9.03 -25.02 -9.02
N VAL A 257 -8.31 -24.35 -8.13
CA VAL A 257 -8.67 -23.02 -7.61
C VAL A 257 -7.72 -21.96 -8.15
N SER A 258 -8.24 -20.94 -8.82
CA SER A 258 -7.44 -19.84 -9.36
C SER A 258 -8.27 -18.61 -9.70
N HIS A 259 -7.65 -17.43 -9.67
CA HIS A 259 -8.24 -16.17 -10.15
C HIS A 259 -8.32 -16.11 -11.69
N GLY A 260 -7.74 -17.09 -12.39
CA GLY A 260 -7.66 -17.08 -13.85
C GLY A 260 -8.97 -17.37 -14.58
N GLY A 261 -9.99 -17.85 -13.86
CA GLY A 261 -11.25 -18.29 -14.42
C GLY A 261 -11.11 -19.44 -15.43
N ASN A 262 -12.22 -19.79 -16.07
CA ASN A 262 -12.25 -20.90 -17.01
C ASN A 262 -11.69 -20.58 -18.41
N LYS A 263 -11.28 -19.33 -18.67
CA LYS A 263 -10.70 -18.91 -19.95
C LYS A 263 -9.26 -19.46 -20.09
N GLY A 264 -8.98 -20.12 -21.21
CA GLY A 264 -7.74 -20.89 -21.46
C GLY A 264 -6.40 -20.15 -21.40
N ASN A 265 -6.41 -18.81 -21.48
CA ASN A 265 -5.18 -18.02 -21.70
C ASN A 265 -4.66 -17.30 -20.44
N SER A 266 -5.16 -17.63 -19.25
CA SER A 266 -4.77 -16.92 -18.02
C SER A 266 -3.38 -17.31 -17.51
N SER A 267 -2.59 -16.30 -17.12
CA SER A 267 -1.30 -16.47 -16.42
C SER A 267 -1.45 -16.51 -14.88
N ALA A 268 -2.66 -16.72 -14.37
CA ALA A 268 -2.90 -16.88 -12.95
C ALA A 268 -2.32 -18.20 -12.43
N ASP A 269 -1.88 -18.22 -11.17
CA ASP A 269 -1.37 -19.44 -10.56
C ASP A 269 -2.53 -20.31 -10.08
N ILE A 270 -2.38 -21.63 -10.22
CA ILE A 270 -3.23 -22.61 -9.58
C ILE A 270 -2.83 -22.71 -8.11
N ALA A 271 -3.80 -22.46 -7.23
CA ALA A 271 -3.55 -22.54 -5.81
C ALA A 271 -3.51 -23.95 -5.27
N SER A 272 -4.57 -24.69 -5.58
CA SER A 272 -4.72 -26.10 -5.31
C SER A 272 -5.42 -26.75 -6.49
N CYS A 273 -5.07 -27.98 -6.78
CA CYS A 273 -5.77 -28.84 -7.73
C CYS A 273 -6.01 -30.21 -7.11
N ASN A 274 -7.14 -30.82 -7.47
CA ASN A 274 -7.51 -32.15 -7.00
C ASN A 274 -6.59 -33.22 -7.59
N TYR A 275 -6.63 -34.42 -7.01
CA TYR A 275 -5.76 -35.53 -7.44
C TYR A 275 -6.09 -36.04 -8.85
N VAL A 276 -7.31 -35.82 -9.35
CA VAL A 276 -7.67 -36.11 -10.75
C VAL A 276 -6.80 -35.27 -11.70
N CYS A 277 -6.68 -33.96 -11.48
CA CYS A 277 -5.80 -33.10 -12.28
C CYS A 277 -4.34 -33.53 -12.20
N ARG A 278 -3.89 -33.98 -11.02
CA ARG A 278 -2.48 -34.34 -10.78
C ARG A 278 -2.05 -35.55 -11.60
N LYS A 279 -2.98 -36.48 -11.90
CA LYS A 279 -2.73 -37.60 -12.82
C LYS A 279 -2.39 -37.13 -14.25
N TYR A 280 -2.96 -36.01 -14.68
CA TYR A 280 -2.64 -35.36 -15.96
C TYR A 280 -1.36 -34.49 -15.90
N GLY A 281 -0.63 -34.49 -14.78
CA GLY A 281 0.61 -33.72 -14.60
C GLY A 281 0.40 -32.27 -14.16
N VAL A 282 -0.84 -31.84 -13.88
CA VAL A 282 -1.12 -30.51 -13.30
C VAL A 282 -0.61 -30.46 -11.86
N LYS A 283 0.03 -29.36 -11.48
CA LYS A 283 0.63 -29.18 -10.15
C LYS A 283 0.23 -27.84 -9.54
N ASN A 284 0.22 -27.79 -8.21
CA ASN A 284 0.05 -26.54 -7.47
C ASN A 284 1.18 -25.56 -7.86
N GLY A 285 0.84 -24.29 -8.07
CA GLY A 285 1.76 -23.25 -8.54
C GLY A 285 1.94 -23.18 -10.06
N MET A 286 1.38 -24.12 -10.84
CA MET A 286 1.38 -24.05 -12.30
C MET A 286 0.45 -22.92 -12.79
N TRP A 287 0.76 -22.29 -13.92
CA TRP A 287 -0.14 -21.32 -14.56
C TRP A 287 -1.36 -22.01 -15.18
N VAL A 288 -2.53 -21.39 -15.07
CA VAL A 288 -3.79 -21.91 -15.65
C VAL A 288 -3.65 -22.21 -17.14
N ARG A 289 -2.99 -21.35 -17.92
CA ARG A 289 -2.75 -21.61 -19.36
C ARG A 289 -1.97 -22.90 -19.62
N SER A 290 -1.03 -23.24 -18.74
CA SER A 290 -0.20 -24.44 -18.89
C SER A 290 -0.97 -25.67 -18.45
N ALA A 291 -1.73 -25.56 -17.37
CA ALA A 291 -2.59 -26.64 -16.89
C ALA A 291 -3.72 -26.98 -17.86
N LYS A 292 -4.37 -26.00 -18.47
CA LYS A 292 -5.41 -26.22 -19.50
C LYS A 292 -4.86 -26.83 -20.80
N LYS A 293 -3.57 -26.64 -21.10
CA LYS A 293 -2.92 -27.37 -22.20
C LYS A 293 -2.74 -28.86 -21.88
N LEU A 294 -2.49 -29.20 -20.61
CA LEU A 294 -2.38 -30.59 -20.16
C LEU A 294 -3.75 -31.26 -19.96
N CYS A 295 -4.73 -30.48 -19.49
CA CYS A 295 -6.08 -30.94 -19.19
C CYS A 295 -7.10 -29.88 -19.68
N PRO A 296 -7.61 -30.00 -20.92
CA PRO A 296 -8.55 -29.03 -21.50
C PRO A 296 -9.88 -28.91 -20.73
N GLU A 297 -10.33 -30.01 -20.12
CA GLU A 297 -11.57 -30.09 -19.33
C GLU A 297 -11.43 -29.51 -17.90
N LEU A 298 -10.28 -28.93 -17.57
CA LEU A 298 -10.00 -28.38 -16.24
C LEU A 298 -10.98 -27.26 -15.86
N VAL A 299 -11.71 -27.50 -14.77
CA VAL A 299 -12.62 -26.54 -14.13
C VAL A 299 -11.84 -25.70 -13.12
N CYS A 300 -11.93 -24.38 -13.25
CA CYS A 300 -11.34 -23.41 -12.34
C CYS A 300 -12.45 -22.82 -11.45
N LEU A 301 -12.32 -23.04 -10.14
CA LEU A 301 -13.16 -22.46 -9.10
C LEU A 301 -12.50 -21.21 -8.50
N ASP A 302 -13.34 -20.34 -7.95
CA ASP A 302 -12.91 -19.15 -7.22
C ASP A 302 -12.45 -19.48 -5.79
N TYR A 303 -11.69 -18.55 -5.21
CA TYR A 303 -11.24 -18.65 -3.82
C TYR A 303 -12.38 -18.34 -2.86
N ASP A 304 -12.42 -19.09 -1.77
CA ASP A 304 -13.38 -18.92 -0.70
C ASP A 304 -12.70 -18.81 0.67
N PHE A 305 -11.99 -17.69 0.86
CA PHE A 305 -11.21 -17.46 2.08
C PHE A 305 -11.99 -17.61 3.40
N PRO A 306 -13.25 -17.14 3.52
CA PRO A 306 -14.03 -17.33 4.76
C PRO A 306 -14.28 -18.80 5.11
N THR A 307 -14.57 -19.64 4.12
CA THR A 307 -14.79 -21.08 4.35
C THR A 307 -13.49 -21.79 4.72
N TYR A 308 -12.36 -21.39 4.13
CA TYR A 308 -11.05 -21.95 4.49
C TYR A 308 -10.71 -21.66 5.96
N ASP A 309 -10.92 -20.42 6.42
CA ASP A 309 -10.72 -20.04 7.82
C ASP A 309 -11.65 -20.82 8.76
N LYS A 310 -12.92 -20.98 8.38
CA LYS A 310 -13.91 -21.76 9.16
C LYS A 310 -13.49 -23.23 9.31
N ILE A 311 -13.12 -23.89 8.21
CA ILE A 311 -12.72 -25.31 8.22
C ILE A 311 -11.44 -25.49 9.04
N SER A 312 -10.49 -24.55 8.93
CA SER A 312 -9.26 -24.59 9.72
C SER A 312 -9.49 -24.49 11.23
N LYS A 313 -10.37 -23.59 11.66
CA LYS A 313 -10.73 -23.49 13.08
C LYS A 313 -11.37 -24.79 13.58
N GLN A 314 -12.26 -25.39 12.79
CA GLN A 314 -12.84 -26.69 13.12
C GLN A 314 -11.76 -27.78 13.22
N PHE A 315 -10.82 -27.82 12.27
CA PHE A 315 -9.69 -28.74 12.28
C PHE A 315 -8.84 -28.61 13.55
N TYR A 316 -8.36 -27.40 13.85
CA TYR A 316 -7.54 -27.18 15.04
C TYR A 316 -8.29 -27.45 16.35
N ASN A 317 -9.59 -27.17 16.42
CA ASN A 317 -10.41 -27.54 17.59
C ASN A 317 -10.43 -29.07 17.80
N ILE A 318 -10.62 -29.85 16.73
CA ILE A 318 -10.58 -31.32 16.79
C ILE A 318 -9.21 -31.79 17.30
N LEU A 319 -8.11 -31.18 16.81
CA LEU A 319 -6.76 -31.53 17.25
C LEU A 319 -6.53 -31.23 18.73
N VAL A 320 -7.04 -30.11 19.23
CA VAL A 320 -6.93 -29.74 20.65
C VAL A 320 -7.79 -30.65 21.52
N ASP A 321 -8.97 -31.07 21.05
CA ASP A 321 -9.88 -31.97 21.77
C ASP A 321 -9.30 -33.37 21.97
N LEU A 322 -8.37 -33.82 21.09
CA LEU A 322 -7.62 -35.06 21.30
C LEU A 322 -6.70 -35.02 22.53
N LYS A 323 -6.39 -33.84 23.05
CA LYS A 323 -5.43 -33.61 24.16
C LYS A 323 -4.05 -34.27 23.91
N PRO A 324 -3.40 -34.01 22.76
CA PRO A 324 -2.03 -34.46 22.52
C PRO A 324 -1.06 -33.76 23.48
N ASP A 325 0.17 -34.28 23.59
CA ASP A 325 1.20 -33.68 24.43
C ASP A 325 1.60 -32.29 23.92
N CYS A 326 1.64 -32.12 22.60
CA CYS A 326 1.86 -30.85 21.95
C CYS A 326 1.13 -30.73 20.62
N VAL A 327 0.74 -29.50 20.26
CA VAL A 327 0.23 -29.13 18.93
C VAL A 327 1.09 -28.02 18.36
N PHE A 328 1.66 -28.25 17.19
CA PHE A 328 2.45 -27.26 16.47
C PHE A 328 1.78 -26.87 15.14
N PRO A 329 1.27 -25.64 15.02
CA PRO A 329 0.62 -25.16 13.80
C PRO A 329 1.65 -24.86 12.70
N VAL A 330 1.64 -25.68 11.64
CA VAL A 330 2.54 -25.53 10.48
C VAL A 330 1.95 -24.57 9.45
N SER A 331 0.68 -24.76 9.12
CA SER A 331 -0.13 -23.99 8.15
C SER A 331 -1.60 -23.95 8.60
N ILE A 332 -2.47 -23.30 7.83
CA ILE A 332 -3.92 -23.32 8.05
C ILE A 332 -4.52 -24.74 7.94
N ASP A 333 -3.87 -25.60 7.18
CA ASP A 333 -4.33 -26.93 6.79
C ASP A 333 -3.39 -28.06 7.25
N GLU A 334 -2.33 -27.72 7.99
CA GLU A 334 -1.23 -28.62 8.33
C GLU A 334 -0.80 -28.41 9.79
N ALA A 335 -0.71 -29.49 10.55
CA ALA A 335 -0.31 -29.48 11.95
C ALA A 335 0.56 -30.69 12.31
N LEU A 336 1.54 -30.46 13.20
CA LEU A 336 2.36 -31.51 13.82
C LEU A 336 1.88 -31.72 15.26
N LEU A 337 1.74 -32.97 15.67
CA LEU A 337 1.24 -33.37 16.97
C LEU A 337 2.26 -34.30 17.63
N ASP A 338 2.49 -34.10 18.92
CA ASP A 338 3.17 -35.09 19.74
C ASP A 338 2.10 -35.96 20.40
N ILE A 339 2.04 -37.23 19.98
CA ILE A 339 1.03 -38.20 20.46
C ILE A 339 1.66 -39.27 21.35
N SER A 340 2.88 -39.04 21.83
CA SER A 340 3.65 -40.03 22.59
C SER A 340 2.89 -40.59 23.80
N SER A 341 2.15 -39.75 24.53
CA SER A 341 1.35 -40.19 25.69
C SER A 341 -0.04 -40.73 25.34
N LEU A 342 -0.46 -40.67 24.06
CA LEU A 342 -1.76 -41.17 23.59
C LEU A 342 -1.68 -42.59 23.03
N VAL A 343 -0.47 -43.12 22.86
CA VAL A 343 -0.20 -44.46 22.30
C VAL A 343 0.33 -45.33 23.44
N ASP A 344 -0.03 -46.62 23.43
CA ASP A 344 0.42 -47.58 24.45
C ASP A 344 1.95 -47.73 24.46
N GLU A 345 2.54 -48.06 25.63
CA GLU A 345 4.00 -48.17 25.85
C GLU A 345 4.75 -49.12 24.89
N PHE A 346 4.02 -50.00 24.17
CA PHE A 346 4.59 -51.00 23.28
C PHE A 346 4.54 -50.62 21.78
N GLU A 347 4.12 -49.40 21.42
CA GLU A 347 4.03 -48.95 20.02
C GLU A 347 3.35 -49.97 19.11
N SER A 348 2.22 -50.55 19.52
CA SER A 348 1.50 -51.40 18.58
C SER A 348 1.10 -50.54 17.39
N VAL A 349 1.59 -50.92 16.20
CA VAL A 349 1.26 -50.27 14.92
C VAL A 349 -0.25 -50.06 14.82
N GLU A 350 -1.02 -51.03 15.31
CA GLU A 350 -2.47 -50.99 15.41
C GLU A 350 -3.02 -49.82 16.24
N SER A 351 -2.40 -49.47 17.38
CA SER A 351 -2.85 -48.35 18.22
C SER A 351 -2.66 -47.00 17.53
N VAL A 352 -1.50 -46.78 16.89
CA VAL A 352 -1.21 -45.56 16.13
C VAL A 352 -2.14 -45.45 14.91
N GLU A 353 -2.31 -46.53 14.16
CA GLU A 353 -3.18 -46.57 12.99
C GLU A 353 -4.65 -46.39 13.34
N LYS A 354 -5.10 -46.93 14.47
CA LYS A 354 -6.46 -46.72 14.97
C LYS A 354 -6.69 -45.25 15.32
N LEU A 355 -5.78 -44.62 16.05
CA LEU A 355 -5.87 -43.19 16.39
C LEU A 355 -5.89 -42.32 15.12
N CYS A 356 -5.06 -42.63 14.12
CA CYS A 356 -5.08 -41.99 12.81
C CYS A 356 -6.45 -42.12 12.13
N SER A 357 -7.02 -43.32 12.10
CA SER A 357 -8.30 -43.61 11.45
C SER A 357 -9.45 -42.88 12.12
N GLU A 358 -9.47 -42.86 13.45
CA GLU A 358 -10.47 -42.13 14.24
C GLU A 358 -10.38 -40.63 14.00
N LEU A 359 -9.17 -40.06 13.98
CA LEU A 359 -8.96 -38.65 13.69
C LEU A 359 -9.43 -38.28 12.29
N ARG A 360 -9.02 -39.06 11.28
CA ARG A 360 -9.41 -38.84 9.88
C ARG A 360 -10.92 -38.88 9.70
N SER A 361 -11.58 -39.86 10.33
CA SER A 361 -13.05 -39.99 10.30
C SER A 361 -13.74 -38.79 10.96
N LYS A 362 -13.30 -38.39 12.17
CA LYS A 362 -13.85 -37.21 12.88
C LYS A 362 -13.69 -35.92 12.07
N VAL A 363 -12.52 -35.70 11.46
CA VAL A 363 -12.28 -34.53 10.63
C VAL A 363 -13.18 -34.55 9.40
N PHE A 364 -13.30 -35.70 8.72
CA PHE A 364 -14.17 -35.84 7.56
C PHE A 364 -15.64 -35.63 7.91
N ASP A 365 -16.11 -36.16 9.04
CA ASP A 365 -17.51 -36.03 9.46
C ASP A 365 -17.94 -34.58 9.69
N ILE A 366 -17.05 -33.79 10.32
CA ILE A 366 -17.29 -32.38 10.66
C ILE A 366 -17.06 -31.46 9.46
N THR A 367 -15.93 -31.62 8.77
CA THR A 367 -15.47 -30.67 7.74
C THR A 367 -15.88 -31.04 6.32
N LYS A 368 -16.26 -32.31 6.09
CA LYS A 368 -16.47 -32.91 4.76
C LYS A 368 -15.22 -32.88 3.86
N CYS A 369 -14.05 -32.68 4.45
CA CYS A 369 -12.76 -32.67 3.77
C CYS A 369 -11.89 -33.82 4.29
N SER A 370 -11.22 -34.55 3.40
CA SER A 370 -10.29 -35.62 3.79
C SER A 370 -8.94 -35.05 4.25
N VAL A 371 -8.34 -35.74 5.21
CA VAL A 371 -6.98 -35.48 5.69
C VAL A 371 -6.16 -36.76 5.60
N SER A 372 -4.89 -36.61 5.30
CA SER A 372 -3.91 -37.68 5.42
C SER A 372 -3.10 -37.51 6.71
N THR A 373 -2.63 -38.62 7.27
CA THR A 373 -1.78 -38.63 8.46
C THR A 373 -0.48 -39.40 8.21
N GLY A 374 0.64 -38.84 8.65
CA GLY A 374 1.94 -39.50 8.63
C GLY A 374 2.53 -39.55 10.03
N CYS A 375 2.86 -40.73 10.52
CA CYS A 375 3.41 -40.91 11.86
C CYS A 375 4.84 -41.43 11.79
N SER A 376 5.73 -40.98 12.68
CA SER A 376 7.05 -41.55 12.89
C SER A 376 7.68 -41.05 14.19
N ASN A 377 8.93 -41.40 14.47
CA ASN A 377 9.62 -41.04 15.70
C ASN A 377 10.13 -39.58 15.75
N ASN A 378 10.17 -38.88 14.61
CA ASN A 378 10.63 -37.50 14.49
C ASN A 378 9.89 -36.72 13.40
N VAL A 379 10.14 -35.41 13.34
CA VAL A 379 9.43 -34.49 12.42
C VAL A 379 9.75 -34.75 10.95
N LEU A 380 11.02 -34.99 10.62
CA LEU A 380 11.46 -35.34 9.27
C LEU A 380 10.71 -36.55 8.74
N LEU A 381 10.75 -37.66 9.47
CA LEU A 381 10.17 -38.93 9.05
C LEU A 381 8.66 -38.86 9.02
N ALA A 382 8.00 -38.19 9.98
CA ALA A 382 6.55 -37.96 9.95
C ALA A 382 6.12 -37.16 8.70
N LYS A 383 6.93 -36.20 8.25
CA LYS A 383 6.69 -35.47 7.00
C LYS A 383 6.84 -36.32 5.75
N LEU A 384 7.82 -37.21 5.72
CA LEU A 384 8.01 -38.15 4.60
C LEU A 384 6.91 -39.22 4.59
N ALA A 385 6.53 -39.72 5.77
CA ALA A 385 5.42 -40.65 5.94
C ALA A 385 4.10 -40.05 5.43
N LEU A 386 3.80 -38.78 5.75
CA LEU A 386 2.61 -38.10 5.25
C LEU A 386 2.59 -38.01 3.72
N ARG A 387 3.74 -37.74 3.09
CA ARG A 387 3.85 -37.67 1.62
C ARG A 387 3.54 -39.02 0.98
N HIS A 388 4.00 -40.11 1.59
CA HIS A 388 3.67 -41.47 1.16
C HIS A 388 2.19 -41.81 1.40
N ALA A 389 1.60 -41.29 2.48
CA ALA A 389 0.20 -41.51 2.86
C ALA A 389 -0.83 -40.77 1.98
N LYS A 390 -0.44 -39.77 1.18
CA LYS A 390 -1.39 -38.99 0.36
C LYS A 390 -1.71 -39.71 -0.96
N PRO A 391 -2.96 -39.67 -1.46
CA PRO A 391 -4.16 -39.01 -0.90
C PRO A 391 -4.99 -39.89 0.05
N ASP A 392 -5.78 -39.26 0.94
CA ASP A 392 -6.78 -39.86 1.84
C ASP A 392 -6.31 -41.20 2.43
N GLY A 393 -5.15 -41.14 3.06
CA GLY A 393 -4.44 -42.30 3.58
C GLY A 393 -3.69 -41.97 4.85
N GLN A 394 -3.18 -43.01 5.48
CA GLN A 394 -2.35 -42.91 6.68
C GLN A 394 -1.15 -43.84 6.54
N PHE A 395 -0.03 -43.46 7.16
CA PHE A 395 1.16 -44.29 7.15
C PHE A 395 1.98 -44.06 8.42
N TYR A 396 2.30 -45.13 9.13
CA TYR A 396 3.21 -45.11 10.28
C TYR A 396 4.56 -45.70 9.87
N LEU A 397 5.58 -44.84 9.82
CA LEU A 397 6.95 -45.23 9.54
C LEU A 397 7.68 -45.48 10.87
N HIS A 398 7.72 -46.75 11.27
CA HIS A 398 8.40 -47.23 12.48
C HIS A 398 9.63 -48.07 12.12
N ASP A 399 9.42 -49.10 11.28
CA ASP A 399 10.46 -50.01 10.79
C ASP A 399 11.02 -49.57 9.42
N ASP A 400 12.15 -50.19 9.03
CA ASP A 400 12.77 -50.04 7.70
C ASP A 400 13.07 -48.60 7.25
N ILE A 401 13.28 -47.69 8.23
CA ILE A 401 13.56 -46.27 7.98
C ILE A 401 14.71 -46.08 6.97
N THR A 402 15.78 -46.87 7.10
CA THR A 402 16.95 -46.73 6.23
C THR A 402 16.63 -47.09 4.78
N ASP A 403 15.86 -48.15 4.56
CA ASP A 403 15.49 -48.61 3.22
C ASP A 403 14.45 -47.68 2.59
N PHE A 404 13.45 -47.25 3.38
CA PHE A 404 12.48 -46.24 2.95
C PHE A 404 13.16 -44.93 2.50
N LEU A 405 14.20 -44.48 3.22
CA LEU A 405 14.89 -43.24 2.89
C LEU A 405 15.65 -43.31 1.57
N ARG A 406 16.27 -44.45 1.22
CA ARG A 406 17.18 -44.56 0.04
C ARG A 406 16.53 -44.10 -1.26
N ASP A 407 15.27 -44.44 -1.47
CA ASP A 407 14.53 -44.15 -2.70
C ASP A 407 13.94 -42.73 -2.75
N ILE A 408 14.03 -41.97 -1.66
CA ILE A 408 13.46 -40.63 -1.59
C ILE A 408 14.32 -39.65 -2.39
N ASN A 409 13.66 -38.77 -3.14
CA ASN A 409 14.32 -37.68 -3.82
C ASN A 409 14.75 -36.61 -2.80
N VAL A 410 15.98 -36.09 -2.92
CA VAL A 410 16.50 -35.07 -2.01
C VAL A 410 15.63 -33.81 -1.97
N ARG A 411 14.94 -33.46 -3.06
CA ARG A 411 13.97 -32.35 -3.15
C ARG A 411 12.75 -32.53 -2.23
N ASP A 412 12.42 -33.76 -1.85
CA ASP A 412 11.33 -34.04 -0.93
C ASP A 412 11.73 -33.87 0.54
N LEU A 413 13.04 -33.82 0.83
CA LEU A 413 13.54 -33.50 2.16
C LEU A 413 13.18 -32.05 2.56
N PRO A 414 12.74 -31.83 3.81
CA PRO A 414 12.41 -30.51 4.31
C PRO A 414 13.59 -29.54 4.21
N GLY A 415 13.38 -28.39 3.56
CA GLY A 415 14.42 -27.36 3.40
C GLY A 415 15.30 -27.52 2.17
N THR A 416 15.13 -28.58 1.38
CA THR A 416 15.85 -28.77 0.11
C THR A 416 15.05 -28.20 -1.06
N GLY A 417 15.36 -26.97 -1.46
CA GLY A 417 14.80 -26.36 -2.67
C GLY A 417 15.62 -26.62 -3.93
N TYR A 418 15.16 -26.10 -5.07
CA TYR A 418 15.81 -26.22 -6.38
C TYR A 418 17.30 -25.80 -6.36
N ALA A 419 17.66 -24.78 -5.57
CA ALA A 419 19.04 -24.29 -5.52
C ALA A 419 19.99 -25.26 -4.80
N ILE A 420 19.49 -26.03 -3.84
CA ILE A 420 20.27 -27.06 -3.15
C ILE A 420 20.36 -28.30 -4.04
N GLU A 421 19.24 -28.73 -4.61
CA GLU A 421 19.16 -29.84 -5.57
C GLU A 421 20.12 -29.62 -6.74
N ASN A 422 20.10 -28.46 -7.39
CA ASN A 422 21.01 -28.17 -8.51
C ASN A 422 22.49 -28.24 -8.13
N LYS A 423 22.85 -27.81 -6.92
CA LYS A 423 24.24 -27.93 -6.42
C LYS A 423 24.61 -29.37 -6.13
N LEU A 424 23.68 -30.17 -5.59
CA LEU A 424 23.90 -31.59 -5.38
C LEU A 424 24.02 -32.35 -6.70
N ILE A 425 23.20 -32.03 -7.70
CA ILE A 425 23.32 -32.61 -9.06
C ILE A 425 24.72 -32.34 -9.62
N GLN A 426 25.21 -31.10 -9.52
CA GLN A 426 26.57 -30.75 -9.98
C GLN A 426 27.69 -31.50 -9.25
N GLU A 427 27.47 -31.87 -7.99
CA GLU A 427 28.46 -32.57 -7.16
C GLU A 427 28.43 -34.09 -7.37
N VAL A 428 27.25 -34.67 -7.54
CA VAL A 428 27.07 -36.12 -7.77
C VAL A 428 27.31 -36.48 -9.23
N TYR A 429 26.87 -35.63 -10.15
CA TYR A 429 26.91 -35.84 -11.60
C TYR A 429 27.68 -34.71 -12.33
N PRO A 430 28.99 -34.52 -12.07
CA PRO A 430 29.76 -33.40 -12.62
C PRO A 430 29.93 -33.42 -14.15
N HIS A 431 29.69 -34.57 -14.80
CA HIS A 431 29.82 -34.75 -16.24
C HIS A 431 28.47 -34.96 -16.95
N SER A 432 27.36 -34.96 -16.22
CA SER A 432 26.06 -35.11 -16.86
C SER A 432 25.62 -33.80 -17.50
N THR A 433 25.18 -33.91 -18.75
CA THR A 433 24.56 -32.82 -19.52
C THR A 433 23.03 -32.95 -19.54
N GLU A 434 22.48 -33.97 -18.88
CA GLU A 434 21.05 -34.21 -18.82
C GLU A 434 20.38 -33.33 -17.76
N THR A 435 19.26 -32.73 -18.12
CA THR A 435 18.50 -31.78 -17.28
C THR A 435 17.52 -32.47 -16.33
N ASN A 436 17.48 -33.80 -16.32
CA ASN A 436 16.48 -34.61 -15.62
C ASN A 436 17.09 -35.55 -14.56
N ASP A 437 18.38 -35.40 -14.25
CA ASP A 437 19.03 -36.17 -13.19
C ASP A 437 18.41 -35.85 -11.84
N ARG A 438 18.07 -36.91 -11.12
CA ARG A 438 17.49 -36.83 -9.77
C ARG A 438 18.52 -37.35 -8.78
N VAL A 439 18.81 -36.56 -7.76
CA VAL A 439 19.64 -37.00 -6.64
C VAL A 439 18.73 -37.64 -5.61
N THR A 440 19.00 -38.89 -5.26
CA THR A 440 18.30 -39.60 -4.19
C THR A 440 19.04 -39.45 -2.86
N VAL A 441 18.39 -39.82 -1.76
CA VAL A 441 19.06 -39.88 -0.46
C VAL A 441 20.20 -40.91 -0.47
N ASP A 442 20.08 -42.00 -1.23
CA ASP A 442 21.18 -42.95 -1.39
C ASP A 442 22.46 -42.29 -1.95
N ASP A 443 22.32 -41.39 -2.92
CA ASP A 443 23.46 -40.61 -3.42
C ASP A 443 24.00 -39.64 -2.38
N LEU A 444 23.10 -39.02 -1.58
CA LEU A 444 23.49 -38.12 -0.50
C LEU A 444 24.26 -38.85 0.62
N LEU A 445 23.94 -40.12 0.90
CA LEU A 445 24.63 -40.96 1.88
C LEU A 445 26.09 -41.23 1.50
N LYS A 446 26.42 -41.22 0.20
CA LYS A 446 27.79 -41.42 -0.31
C LYS A 446 28.70 -40.19 -0.11
N ILE A 447 28.12 -39.02 0.20
CA ILE A 447 28.88 -37.78 0.37
C ILE A 447 29.31 -37.60 1.83
N ASP A 448 30.59 -37.29 2.04
CA ASP A 448 31.13 -37.01 3.36
C ASP A 448 30.58 -35.71 3.99
N LYS A 449 30.46 -35.69 5.33
CA LYS A 449 29.93 -34.55 6.09
C LYS A 449 30.74 -33.28 5.85
N MET A 450 32.07 -33.36 5.79
CA MET A 450 32.92 -32.19 5.58
C MET A 450 32.76 -31.62 4.17
N ARG A 451 32.51 -32.47 3.17
CA ARG A 451 32.21 -32.03 1.81
C ARG A 451 30.89 -31.27 1.75
N LEU A 452 29.83 -31.80 2.38
CA LEU A 452 28.53 -31.10 2.47
C LEU A 452 28.63 -29.76 3.19
N ILE A 453 29.39 -29.69 4.28
CA ILE A 453 29.65 -28.43 5.01
C ILE A 453 30.42 -27.44 4.13
N LYS A 454 31.38 -27.89 3.32
CA LYS A 454 32.14 -27.03 2.40
C LYS A 454 31.24 -26.42 1.30
N ILE A 455 30.24 -27.16 0.81
CA ILE A 455 29.35 -26.72 -0.27
C ILE A 455 28.21 -25.84 0.25
N PHE A 456 27.56 -26.26 1.35
CA PHE A 456 26.31 -25.66 1.84
C PHE A 456 26.48 -24.83 3.13
N GLY A 457 27.67 -24.85 3.73
CA GLY A 457 27.95 -24.24 5.02
C GLY A 457 27.60 -25.17 6.20
N MET A 458 28.06 -24.80 7.39
CA MET A 458 28.00 -25.63 8.60
C MET A 458 26.59 -26.10 8.97
N LYS A 459 25.58 -25.20 8.95
CA LYS A 459 24.21 -25.54 9.35
C LYS A 459 23.51 -26.43 8.33
N THR A 460 23.43 -25.98 7.09
CA THR A 460 22.71 -26.70 6.02
C THR A 460 23.40 -28.01 5.66
N GLY A 461 24.74 -28.02 5.59
CA GLY A 461 25.50 -29.23 5.29
C GLY A 461 25.38 -30.30 6.38
N SER A 462 25.48 -29.92 7.65
CA SER A 462 25.25 -30.87 8.75
C SER A 462 23.82 -31.39 8.75
N LYS A 463 22.84 -30.50 8.57
CA LYS A 463 21.42 -30.88 8.54
C LYS A 463 21.10 -31.85 7.41
N LEU A 464 21.63 -31.64 6.20
CA LEU A 464 21.46 -32.58 5.08
C LEU A 464 22.08 -33.94 5.37
N PHE A 465 23.26 -33.97 6.01
CA PHE A 465 23.93 -35.20 6.40
C PHE A 465 23.12 -36.01 7.43
N ASP A 466 22.54 -35.32 8.42
CA ASP A 466 21.71 -35.95 9.46
C ASP A 466 20.37 -36.41 8.87
N TYR A 467 19.76 -35.61 7.99
CA TYR A 467 18.50 -35.94 7.29
C TYR A 467 18.63 -37.16 6.39
N ALA A 468 19.76 -37.33 5.71
CA ALA A 468 20.01 -38.52 4.89
C ALA A 468 19.97 -39.83 5.70
N ARG A 469 20.21 -39.75 7.02
CA ARG A 469 20.22 -40.88 7.95
C ARG A 469 18.94 -40.96 8.78
N GLY A 470 17.93 -40.14 8.48
CA GLY A 470 16.67 -40.10 9.23
C GLY A 470 16.77 -39.43 10.60
N ASN A 471 17.87 -38.74 10.91
CA ASN A 471 18.06 -38.06 12.18
C ASN A 471 17.52 -36.63 12.11
N ASP A 472 16.62 -36.28 13.02
CA ASP A 472 16.08 -34.92 13.16
C ASP A 472 15.86 -34.60 14.64
N ASP A 473 16.51 -33.54 15.12
CA ASP A 473 16.46 -33.05 16.50
C ASP A 473 15.42 -31.92 16.68
N THR A 474 14.64 -31.61 15.65
CA THR A 474 13.63 -30.53 15.68
C THR A 474 12.59 -30.78 16.77
N SER A 475 12.54 -29.90 17.78
CA SER A 475 11.46 -29.89 18.77
C SER A 475 10.24 -29.14 18.24
N ILE A 476 9.06 -29.74 18.43
CA ILE A 476 7.77 -29.11 18.15
C ILE A 476 7.13 -28.51 19.41
N ASP A 477 7.74 -28.73 20.59
CA ASP A 477 7.18 -28.26 21.85
C ASP A 477 7.42 -26.76 22.04
N ILE A 478 6.35 -25.99 21.82
CA ILE A 478 6.32 -24.54 22.00
C ILE A 478 6.59 -24.15 23.46
N SER A 479 6.24 -25.02 24.41
CA SER A 479 6.37 -24.77 25.85
C SER A 479 7.80 -24.92 26.36
N GLU A 480 8.64 -25.75 25.72
CA GLU A 480 10.04 -25.93 26.09
C GLU A 480 10.85 -24.65 25.85
N ASN A 481 10.69 -24.02 24.68
CA ASN A 481 11.42 -22.79 24.30
C ASN A 481 10.51 -21.74 23.64
N PRO A 482 9.63 -21.06 24.41
CA PRO A 482 8.68 -20.08 23.85
C PRO A 482 9.36 -18.93 23.10
N GLN A 483 10.60 -18.58 23.48
CA GLN A 483 11.35 -17.49 22.84
C GLN A 483 11.72 -17.78 21.38
N GLU A 484 11.88 -19.05 21.01
CA GLU A 484 12.22 -19.41 19.63
C GLU A 484 11.06 -19.15 18.67
N PHE A 485 9.84 -19.37 19.16
CA PHE A 485 8.59 -19.25 18.40
C PHE A 485 7.99 -17.84 18.42
N MET A 486 8.50 -16.94 19.28
CA MET A 486 8.10 -15.54 19.27
C MET A 486 8.42 -14.86 17.93
N ARG A 487 7.51 -13.99 17.49
CA ARG A 487 7.66 -13.23 16.25
C ARG A 487 8.85 -12.26 16.36
N LYS A 488 9.77 -12.32 15.39
CA LYS A 488 11.00 -11.50 15.35
C LYS A 488 10.92 -10.32 14.38
N SER A 489 10.03 -10.39 13.39
CA SER A 489 9.84 -9.36 12.37
C SER A 489 8.40 -9.34 11.85
N VAL A 490 8.01 -8.22 11.25
CA VAL A 490 6.76 -8.04 10.50
C VAL A 490 7.13 -7.46 9.14
N SER A 491 6.65 -8.05 8.04
CA SER A 491 6.90 -7.53 6.69
C SER A 491 5.62 -7.41 5.88
N ILE A 492 5.68 -6.52 4.90
CA ILE A 492 4.69 -6.32 3.86
C ILE A 492 5.43 -6.39 2.53
N ASP A 493 5.05 -7.34 1.69
CA ASP A 493 5.69 -7.60 0.41
C ASP A 493 4.65 -7.47 -0.71
N VAL A 494 4.83 -6.49 -1.59
CA VAL A 494 3.93 -6.22 -2.73
C VAL A 494 4.75 -6.25 -4.01
N ASN A 495 4.70 -7.40 -4.69
CA ASN A 495 5.52 -7.72 -5.87
C ASN A 495 4.66 -8.04 -7.12
N TRP A 496 3.41 -7.57 -7.13
CA TRP A 496 2.46 -7.68 -8.24
C TRP A 496 1.71 -6.36 -8.34
N GLY A 497 1.38 -5.90 -9.55
CA GLY A 497 0.65 -4.65 -9.78
C GLY A 497 1.47 -3.36 -9.63
N ILE A 498 2.77 -3.45 -9.33
CA ILE A 498 3.64 -2.29 -9.17
C ILE A 498 4.05 -1.73 -10.53
N ARG A 499 3.45 -0.59 -10.90
CA ARG A 499 3.77 0.22 -12.09
C ARG A 499 3.60 1.69 -11.73
N PHE A 500 4.67 2.48 -11.86
CA PHE A 500 4.65 3.90 -11.56
C PHE A 500 5.34 4.70 -12.65
N ASP A 501 4.82 5.88 -12.91
CA ASP A 501 5.32 6.81 -13.92
C ASP A 501 6.14 7.94 -13.26
N THR A 502 5.79 8.31 -12.03
CA THR A 502 6.41 9.43 -11.31
C THR A 502 6.84 9.05 -9.90
N ILE A 503 7.81 9.78 -9.36
CA ILE A 503 8.28 9.60 -7.98
C ILE A 503 7.19 9.93 -6.95
N GLU A 504 6.28 10.85 -7.27
CA GLU A 504 5.17 11.24 -6.38
C GLU A 504 4.20 10.09 -6.13
N GLN A 505 3.93 9.27 -7.16
CA GLN A 505 3.12 8.07 -7.02
C GLN A 505 3.82 7.05 -6.10
N VAL A 506 5.12 6.85 -6.28
CA VAL A 506 5.93 5.97 -5.41
C VAL A 506 5.90 6.47 -3.96
N ASP A 507 6.12 7.77 -3.74
CA ASP A 507 6.10 8.38 -2.41
C ASP A 507 4.73 8.25 -1.73
N THR A 508 3.64 8.36 -2.49
CA THR A 508 2.27 8.15 -1.99
C THR A 508 2.05 6.69 -1.61
N PHE A 509 2.48 5.76 -2.47
CA PHE A 509 2.38 4.33 -2.21
C PHE A 509 3.20 3.89 -0.99
N LEU A 510 4.44 4.36 -0.85
CA LEU A 510 5.31 4.08 0.31
C LEU A 510 4.71 4.62 1.62
N PHE A 511 4.03 5.78 1.56
CA PHE A 511 3.34 6.32 2.72
C PHE A 511 2.13 5.47 3.14
N ASN A 512 1.35 5.00 2.16
CA ASN A 512 0.23 4.08 2.40
C ASN A 512 0.73 2.72 2.95
N LEU A 513 1.87 2.22 2.47
CA LEU A 513 2.52 1.04 3.06
C LEU A 513 2.96 1.27 4.51
N GLY A 514 3.44 2.47 4.85
CA GLY A 514 3.76 2.85 6.22
C GLY A 514 2.53 2.85 7.14
N LYS A 515 1.37 3.26 6.62
CA LYS A 515 0.07 3.17 7.32
C LYS A 515 -0.33 1.72 7.58
N GLU A 516 -0.30 0.87 6.56
CA GLU A 516 -0.59 -0.57 6.70
C GLU A 516 0.37 -1.23 7.71
N MET A 517 1.66 -0.87 7.71
CA MET A 517 2.63 -1.39 8.68
C MET A 517 2.29 -0.99 10.11
N SER A 518 1.93 0.27 10.32
CA SER A 518 1.49 0.80 11.61
C SER A 518 0.25 0.06 12.12
N GLU A 519 -0.75 -0.16 11.27
CA GLU A 519 -1.97 -0.92 11.63
C GLU A 519 -1.66 -2.38 12.01
N ARG A 520 -0.74 -3.04 11.31
CA ARG A 520 -0.30 -4.41 11.65
C ARG A 520 0.43 -4.47 12.98
N LEU A 521 1.32 -3.51 13.24
CA LEU A 521 2.04 -3.40 14.51
C LEU A 521 1.09 -3.10 15.68
N ALA A 522 0.11 -2.22 15.48
CA ALA A 522 -0.91 -1.90 16.46
C ALA A 522 -1.76 -3.13 16.85
N LYS A 523 -2.19 -3.93 15.87
CA LYS A 523 -2.92 -5.20 16.12
C LYS A 523 -2.11 -6.20 16.95
N LEU A 524 -0.78 -6.20 16.78
CA LEU A 524 0.13 -7.08 17.51
C LEU A 524 0.58 -6.53 18.87
N ASN A 525 0.21 -5.28 19.21
CA ASN A 525 0.72 -4.54 20.37
C ASN A 525 2.26 -4.46 20.44
N MET A 526 2.91 -4.28 19.28
CA MET A 526 4.37 -4.25 19.15
C MET A 526 4.85 -2.94 18.51
N CYS A 527 6.04 -2.48 18.91
CA CYS A 527 6.80 -1.40 18.26
C CYS A 527 8.06 -1.98 17.61
N ALA A 528 8.63 -1.28 16.62
CA ALA A 528 9.85 -1.73 15.95
C ALA A 528 10.99 -0.71 16.07
N LEU A 529 12.22 -1.21 16.20
CA LEU A 529 13.43 -0.38 16.28
C LEU A 529 14.17 -0.28 14.93
N GLN A 530 13.95 -1.22 14.01
CA GLN A 530 14.65 -1.26 12.73
C GLN A 530 13.68 -1.47 11.58
N MET A 531 13.91 -0.77 10.47
CA MET A 531 13.18 -0.92 9.23
C MET A 531 14.11 -1.23 8.07
N THR A 532 13.63 -2.03 7.12
CA THR A 532 14.31 -2.40 5.89
C THR A 532 13.34 -2.20 4.74
N LEU A 533 13.75 -1.39 3.76
CA LEU A 533 13.08 -1.28 2.48
C LEU A 533 13.84 -2.15 1.48
N LYS A 534 13.13 -3.08 0.85
CA LYS A 534 13.62 -3.87 -0.28
C LYS A 534 12.75 -3.54 -1.48
N ILE A 535 13.38 -3.35 -2.64
CA ILE A 535 12.71 -3.12 -3.91
C ILE A 535 13.14 -4.15 -4.92
N LEU A 536 12.27 -4.43 -5.88
CA LEU A 536 12.59 -5.20 -7.07
C LEU A 536 12.66 -4.24 -8.26
N LYS A 537 13.83 -4.15 -8.87
CA LYS A 537 14.08 -3.39 -10.10
C LYS A 537 14.08 -4.36 -11.27
N ARG A 538 13.44 -4.02 -12.39
CA ARG A 538 13.48 -4.85 -13.61
C ARG A 538 14.95 -5.07 -14.03
N ALA A 539 15.30 -6.32 -14.35
CA ALA A 539 16.62 -6.65 -14.88
C ALA A 539 16.80 -6.02 -16.27
N LYS A 540 18.02 -5.61 -16.62
CA LYS A 540 18.29 -4.89 -17.88
C LYS A 540 17.88 -5.65 -19.13
N ASP A 541 18.01 -6.97 -19.10
CA ASP A 541 17.69 -7.90 -20.18
C ASP A 541 16.22 -8.37 -20.20
N ALA A 542 15.43 -7.99 -19.20
CA ALA A 542 14.05 -8.44 -19.07
C ALA A 542 13.09 -7.55 -19.90
N PRO A 543 12.02 -8.11 -20.50
CA PRO A 543 11.01 -7.31 -21.18
C PRO A 543 10.29 -6.35 -20.21
N ILE A 544 9.80 -5.22 -20.72
CA ILE A 544 9.05 -4.22 -19.93
C ILE A 544 7.78 -4.86 -19.35
N GLU A 545 7.02 -5.55 -20.20
CA GLU A 545 5.87 -6.34 -19.81
C GLU A 545 6.25 -7.81 -19.65
N PRO A 546 6.14 -8.37 -18.43
CA PRO A 546 6.48 -9.77 -18.18
C PRO A 546 5.39 -10.73 -18.68
N PRO A 547 5.72 -12.01 -18.87
CA PRO A 547 4.74 -13.02 -19.32
C PRO A 547 3.52 -13.20 -18.41
N LYS A 548 3.67 -12.90 -17.12
CA LYS A 548 2.58 -12.90 -16.15
C LYS A 548 2.01 -11.50 -16.05
N TYR A 549 0.72 -11.36 -16.34
CA TYR A 549 0.02 -10.07 -16.27
C TYR A 549 0.24 -9.38 -14.92
N LEU A 550 0.72 -8.13 -14.96
CA LEU A 550 1.09 -7.31 -13.80
C LEU A 550 2.12 -7.95 -12.84
N GLY A 551 2.80 -9.02 -13.25
CA GLY A 551 3.89 -9.63 -12.48
C GLY A 551 5.10 -8.70 -12.35
N CYS A 552 6.01 -9.03 -11.44
CA CYS A 552 7.30 -8.35 -11.31
C CYS A 552 8.27 -8.72 -12.45
N GLY A 553 8.23 -9.97 -12.95
CA GLY A 553 9.15 -10.45 -13.98
C GLY A 553 10.53 -10.78 -13.43
N LYS A 554 11.55 -10.80 -14.30
CA LYS A 554 12.95 -10.99 -13.90
C LYS A 554 13.48 -9.67 -13.34
N CYS A 555 13.91 -9.68 -12.08
CA CYS A 555 14.29 -8.47 -11.34
C CYS A 555 15.58 -8.64 -10.54
N ASP A 556 16.27 -7.53 -10.35
CA ASP A 556 17.35 -7.36 -9.38
C ASP A 556 16.76 -6.86 -8.05
N ALA A 557 17.10 -7.54 -6.95
CA ALA A 557 16.65 -7.17 -5.62
C ALA A 557 17.64 -6.22 -4.94
N LEU A 558 17.18 -5.03 -4.55
CA LEU A 558 17.98 -4.03 -3.85
C LEU A 558 17.35 -3.76 -2.48
N SER A 559 18.17 -3.59 -1.43
CA SER A 559 17.65 -3.33 -0.09
C SER A 559 18.52 -2.38 0.71
N LYS A 560 17.89 -1.52 1.51
CA LYS A 560 18.54 -0.66 2.50
C LYS A 560 17.78 -0.72 3.82
N SER A 561 18.49 -0.55 4.92
CA SER A 561 17.93 -0.59 6.28
C SER A 561 18.30 0.65 7.06
N SER A 562 17.40 1.05 7.95
CA SER A 562 17.59 2.15 8.90
C SER A 562 17.14 1.72 10.29
N LYS A 563 17.71 2.35 11.32
CA LYS A 563 17.35 2.14 12.72
C LYS A 563 16.68 3.40 13.24
N PHE A 564 15.54 3.25 13.90
CA PHE A 564 14.94 4.31 14.66
C PHE A 564 15.69 4.53 15.97
N GLY A 565 15.73 5.77 16.45
CA GLY A 565 16.32 6.07 17.76
C GLY A 565 15.48 5.50 18.91
N VAL A 566 14.15 5.46 18.74
CA VAL A 566 13.18 4.94 19.71
C VAL A 566 12.28 3.92 18.99
N PRO A 567 11.90 2.80 19.63
CA PRO A 567 10.92 1.89 19.07
C PRO A 567 9.61 2.62 18.75
N THR A 568 9.15 2.53 17.50
CA THR A 568 7.98 3.26 17.00
C THR A 568 6.98 2.32 16.33
N ASP A 569 5.70 2.67 16.42
CA ASP A 569 4.59 2.11 15.64
C ASP A 569 3.91 3.19 14.78
N GLU A 570 4.50 4.39 14.67
CA GLU A 570 3.88 5.55 14.01
C GLU A 570 3.99 5.51 12.48
N PHE A 571 2.85 5.61 11.79
CA PHE A 571 2.79 5.58 10.33
C PHE A 571 3.62 6.67 9.63
N ARG A 572 3.70 7.89 10.19
CA ARG A 572 4.46 9.01 9.59
C ARG A 572 5.96 8.76 9.59
N SER A 573 6.46 8.19 10.69
CA SER A 573 7.85 7.78 10.84
C SER A 573 8.22 6.71 9.81
N PHE A 574 7.40 5.66 9.65
CA PHE A 574 7.63 4.63 8.63
C PHE A 574 7.56 5.18 7.20
N GLY A 575 6.55 5.98 6.87
CA GLY A 575 6.39 6.54 5.53
C GLY A 575 7.55 7.47 5.14
N THR A 576 7.97 8.36 6.04
CA THR A 576 9.07 9.30 5.80
C THR A 576 10.40 8.56 5.63
N GLU A 577 10.68 7.58 6.49
CA GLU A 577 11.90 6.81 6.41
C GLU A 577 11.93 5.91 5.16
N ALA A 578 10.79 5.33 4.76
CA ALA A 578 10.69 4.53 3.53
C ALA A 578 11.00 5.37 2.29
N ARG A 579 10.47 6.59 2.24
CA ARG A 579 10.75 7.58 1.19
C ARG A 579 12.23 7.98 1.15
N SER A 580 12.87 8.14 2.31
CA SER A 580 14.30 8.41 2.42
C SER A 580 15.13 7.23 1.88
N LEU A 581 14.83 6.01 2.32
CA LEU A 581 15.50 4.80 1.86
C LEU A 581 15.36 4.57 0.36
N PHE A 582 14.18 4.85 -0.21
CA PHE A 582 13.96 4.73 -1.65
C PHE A 582 14.87 5.66 -2.45
N ARG A 583 14.99 6.93 -2.03
CA ARG A 583 15.91 7.90 -2.65
C ARG A 583 17.37 7.47 -2.57
N HIS A 584 17.78 6.86 -1.45
CA HIS A 584 19.14 6.32 -1.29
C HIS A 584 19.42 5.10 -2.17
N ILE A 585 18.40 4.32 -2.52
CA ILE A 585 18.56 3.19 -3.46
C ILE A 585 18.72 3.72 -4.90
N GLY A 586 18.12 4.86 -5.24
CA GLY A 586 18.27 5.50 -6.55
C GLY A 586 17.63 4.71 -7.69
N CYS A 587 16.45 4.14 -7.45
CA CYS A 587 15.70 3.42 -8.49
C CYS A 587 14.79 4.37 -9.26
N ASP A 588 14.81 4.26 -10.59
CA ASP A 588 13.82 4.89 -11.46
C ASP A 588 12.42 4.31 -11.16
N PRO A 589 11.39 5.16 -10.92
CA PRO A 589 10.00 4.71 -10.76
C PRO A 589 9.51 3.78 -11.87
N PHE A 590 9.91 4.00 -13.12
CA PHE A 590 9.47 3.19 -14.27
C PHE A 590 10.02 1.76 -14.21
N GLU A 591 11.19 1.57 -13.60
CA GLU A 591 11.86 0.28 -13.46
C GLU A 591 11.43 -0.49 -12.21
N LEU A 592 10.63 0.14 -11.34
CA LEU A 592 10.15 -0.48 -10.12
C LEU A 592 9.12 -1.56 -10.45
N ARG A 593 9.29 -2.74 -9.83
CA ARG A 593 8.45 -3.93 -10.06
C ARG A 593 7.96 -4.58 -8.76
N GLY A 594 8.49 -4.18 -7.63
CA GLY A 594 8.13 -4.73 -6.33
C GLY A 594 8.64 -3.86 -5.19
N VAL A 595 7.88 -3.81 -4.10
CA VAL A 595 8.22 -3.06 -2.89
C VAL A 595 7.92 -3.92 -1.68
N SER A 596 8.90 -4.02 -0.80
CA SER A 596 8.83 -4.77 0.44
C SER A 596 9.28 -3.89 1.61
N LEU A 597 8.40 -3.71 2.58
CA LEU A 597 8.68 -3.00 3.82
C LEU A 597 8.75 -4.01 4.97
N SER A 598 9.90 -4.13 5.62
CA SER A 598 10.10 -5.05 6.75
C SER A 598 10.53 -4.28 7.99
N VAL A 599 9.99 -4.64 9.13
CA VAL A 599 10.40 -4.13 10.45
C VAL A 599 10.89 -5.28 11.32
N ALA A 600 11.94 -5.03 12.09
CA ALA A 600 12.60 -6.00 12.95
C ALA A 600 12.95 -5.40 14.31
N LYS A 601 13.43 -6.25 15.22
CA LYS A 601 13.69 -5.88 16.63
C LYS A 601 12.41 -5.36 17.28
N LEU A 602 11.41 -6.23 17.30
CA LEU A 602 10.11 -5.94 17.86
C LEU A 602 10.21 -5.86 19.39
N VAL A 603 9.52 -4.89 19.97
CA VAL A 603 9.43 -4.66 21.40
C VAL A 603 7.95 -4.53 21.76
N SER A 604 7.50 -5.15 22.84
CA SER A 604 6.12 -4.98 23.31
C SER A 604 5.87 -3.52 23.70
N LYS A 605 4.72 -2.98 23.32
CA LYS A 605 4.32 -1.61 23.62
C LYS A 605 4.32 -1.32 25.13
N ASP A 606 4.01 -2.33 25.95
CA ASP A 606 4.03 -2.24 27.40
C ASP A 606 5.43 -1.96 27.98
N GLN A 607 6.48 -2.44 27.28
CA GLN A 607 7.87 -2.21 27.69
C GLN A 607 8.36 -0.82 27.28
N VAL A 608 7.83 -0.25 26.20
CA VAL A 608 8.21 1.08 25.69
C VAL A 608 7.72 2.20 26.64
N GLY A 609 6.56 2.01 27.28
CA GLY A 609 6.03 2.95 28.28
C GLY A 609 6.84 3.02 29.57
N ASN A 610 7.62 1.99 29.89
CA ASN A 610 8.44 1.87 31.11
C ASN A 610 9.87 2.40 30.95
N GLN A 611 10.23 2.96 29.79
CA GLN A 611 11.42 3.78 29.73
C GLN A 611 11.18 4.97 30.65
N LYS A 612 11.91 5.02 31.79
CA LYS A 612 11.92 6.15 32.71
C LYS A 612 12.08 7.41 31.87
N ARG A 613 10.97 8.10 31.58
CA ARG A 613 11.03 9.50 31.18
C ARG A 613 11.80 10.13 32.32
N LEU A 614 12.97 10.70 32.03
CA LEU A 614 13.66 11.53 33.00
C LEU A 614 12.59 12.43 33.61
N PRO A 615 12.43 12.46 34.94
CA PRO A 615 11.41 13.25 35.57
C PRO A 615 11.88 14.69 35.48
N PHE A 616 11.80 15.27 34.28
CA PHE A 616 11.67 16.69 34.15
C PHE A 616 10.36 16.99 34.87
N LYS A 617 10.44 17.41 36.14
CA LYS A 617 9.34 18.08 36.82
C LYS A 617 8.80 19.04 35.77
N LYS A 618 7.52 18.90 35.38
CA LYS A 618 6.86 19.96 34.64
C LYS A 618 7.10 21.19 35.50
N VAL A 619 7.92 22.10 34.98
CA VAL A 619 8.18 23.36 35.66
C VAL A 619 6.82 24.03 35.64
N ASP A 620 6.18 24.04 36.80
CA ASP A 620 4.95 24.76 36.99
C ASP A 620 5.33 26.24 36.82
N PHE A 621 4.90 26.80 35.69
CA PHE A 621 5.36 28.09 35.21
C PHE A 621 5.04 29.20 36.22
N GLU A 622 4.02 29.00 37.05
CA GLU A 622 3.68 29.92 38.14
C GLU A 622 4.65 29.83 39.33
N THR A 623 5.08 28.63 39.71
CA THR A 623 6.08 28.47 40.79
C THR A 623 7.45 28.98 40.34
N PHE A 624 7.81 28.80 39.07
CA PHE A 624 9.05 29.35 38.50
C PHE A 624 9.00 30.88 38.41
N LYS A 625 7.84 31.47 38.12
CA LYS A 625 7.62 32.92 38.17
C LYS A 625 7.75 33.45 39.60
N LYS A 626 7.15 32.77 40.59
CA LYS A 626 7.20 33.17 42.01
C LYS A 626 8.60 33.05 42.60
N GLN A 627 9.34 31.98 42.30
CA GLN A 627 10.74 31.84 42.75
C GLN A 627 11.69 32.88 42.15
N LYS A 628 11.40 33.39 40.94
CA LYS A 628 12.16 34.50 40.33
C LYS A 628 11.83 35.86 40.95
N LEU A 629 10.67 36.01 41.59
CA LEU A 629 10.22 37.23 42.26
C LEU A 629 10.73 37.35 43.71
N GLU A 630 11.00 36.24 44.40
CA GLU A 630 11.47 36.27 45.80
C GLU A 630 13.00 36.26 45.95
N ASN A 631 13.75 35.80 44.94
CA ASN A 631 15.23 35.80 44.95
C ASN A 631 15.84 36.88 44.04
N SER A 632 15.25 38.08 44.02
CA SER A 632 15.89 39.26 43.42
C SER A 632 17.00 39.78 44.34
N SER A 633 18.18 39.15 44.25
CA SER A 633 19.43 39.88 44.44
C SER A 633 19.51 41.01 43.41
N PRO A 634 20.17 42.15 43.70
CA PRO A 634 20.10 43.34 42.87
C PRO A 634 20.48 43.00 41.42
N GLU A 635 19.63 43.45 40.51
CA GLU A 635 19.75 43.27 39.08
C GLU A 635 21.18 43.56 38.63
N LYS A 636 21.86 42.56 38.07
CA LYS A 636 22.87 42.86 37.07
C LYS A 636 22.12 43.49 35.91
N SER A 637 22.23 44.81 35.80
CA SER A 637 21.80 45.58 34.64
C SER A 637 22.40 44.94 33.40
N TYR A 638 21.57 44.31 32.58
CA TYR A 638 21.95 43.98 31.23
C TYR A 638 22.11 45.31 30.49
N GLU A 639 23.30 45.56 29.96
CA GLU A 639 23.52 46.68 29.05
C GLU A 639 22.49 46.59 27.90
N PRO A 640 21.88 47.72 27.51
CA PRO A 640 20.93 47.72 26.41
C PRO A 640 21.64 47.25 25.14
N VAL A 641 20.93 46.46 24.34
CA VAL A 641 21.36 46.09 22.99
C VAL A 641 21.76 47.37 22.24
N PRO A 642 22.99 47.48 21.70
CA PRO A 642 23.40 48.70 21.02
C PRO A 642 22.46 48.96 19.84
N GLU A 643 21.87 50.16 19.82
CA GLU A 643 21.06 50.60 18.69
C GLU A 643 21.91 50.62 17.42
N ILE A 644 21.42 50.00 16.35
CA ILE A 644 22.09 50.00 15.04
C ILE A 644 22.12 51.47 14.56
N PRO A 645 23.31 52.05 14.29
CA PRO A 645 23.41 53.44 13.85
C PRO A 645 22.62 53.65 12.56
N LYS A 646 21.81 54.72 12.53
CA LYS A 646 21.03 55.11 11.35
C LYS A 646 21.87 55.83 10.27
N GLU A 647 23.17 55.98 10.51
CA GLU A 647 24.10 56.74 9.67
C GLU A 647 25.46 56.03 9.62
N VAL A 648 26.16 56.15 8.47
CA VAL A 648 27.47 55.53 8.23
C VAL A 648 28.55 56.61 8.22
N ASP A 649 29.61 56.39 9.01
CA ASP A 649 30.78 57.27 9.10
C ASP A 649 31.63 57.20 7.81
N ILE A 650 31.88 58.36 7.20
CA ILE A 650 32.58 58.48 5.91
C ILE A 650 34.07 58.17 6.01
N GLU A 651 34.72 58.40 7.15
CA GLU A 651 36.15 58.07 7.31
C GLU A 651 36.37 56.55 7.29
N VAL A 652 35.50 55.81 7.98
CA VAL A 652 35.54 54.35 8.00
C VAL A 652 35.19 53.78 6.63
N PHE A 653 34.21 54.36 5.93
CA PHE A 653 33.85 53.96 4.57
C PHE A 653 35.02 54.17 3.58
N ASN A 654 35.72 55.29 3.66
CA ASN A 654 36.83 55.61 2.77
C ASN A 654 38.12 54.82 3.07
N ALA A 655 38.26 54.27 4.27
CA ALA A 655 39.37 53.40 4.66
C ALA A 655 39.23 51.96 4.14
N LEU A 656 38.05 51.57 3.61
CA LEU A 656 37.80 50.23 3.08
C LEU A 656 38.36 50.05 1.66
N PRO A 657 38.71 48.82 1.24
CA PRO A 657 39.07 48.52 -0.15
C PRO A 657 37.97 48.93 -1.15
N ILE A 658 38.37 49.39 -2.34
CA ILE A 658 37.47 49.96 -3.37
C ILE A 658 36.31 49.02 -3.76
N GLU A 659 36.58 47.71 -3.80
CA GLU A 659 35.59 46.68 -4.12
C GLU A 659 34.46 46.63 -3.06
N ILE A 660 34.84 46.70 -1.79
CA ILE A 660 33.91 46.68 -0.65
C ILE A 660 33.14 48.01 -0.57
N GLN A 661 33.77 49.13 -0.93
CA GLN A 661 33.08 50.42 -1.02
C GLN A 661 31.96 50.41 -2.06
N MET A 662 32.16 49.76 -3.21
CA MET A 662 31.14 49.68 -4.26
C MET A 662 29.93 48.85 -3.80
N GLU A 663 30.18 47.68 -3.21
CA GLU A 663 29.12 46.80 -2.70
C GLU A 663 28.31 47.47 -1.57
N LEU A 664 29.00 48.14 -0.65
CA LEU A 664 28.35 48.89 0.43
C LEU A 664 27.55 50.10 -0.08
N LYS A 665 28.03 50.83 -1.09
CA LYS A 665 27.27 51.92 -1.71
C LYS A 665 25.94 51.42 -2.30
N GLU A 666 25.95 50.24 -2.91
CA GLU A 666 24.77 49.67 -3.54
C GLU A 666 23.75 49.19 -2.49
N GLU A 667 24.21 48.56 -1.41
CA GLU A 667 23.36 48.17 -0.29
C GLU A 667 22.81 49.37 0.51
N LEU A 668 23.62 50.41 0.72
CA LEU A 668 23.17 51.64 1.40
C LEU A 668 22.11 52.38 0.57
N ARG A 669 22.26 52.38 -0.76
CA ARG A 669 21.26 52.93 -1.69
C ARG A 669 19.96 52.12 -1.67
N ARG A 670 20.03 50.78 -1.60
CA ARG A 670 18.84 49.92 -1.44
C ARG A 670 18.07 50.21 -0.16
N ARG A 671 18.78 50.52 0.93
CA ARG A 671 18.19 50.71 2.27
C ARG A 671 17.84 52.17 2.61
N ARG A 672 18.10 53.11 1.70
CA ARG A 672 17.85 54.57 1.87
C ARG A 672 18.53 55.18 3.09
N ILE A 673 19.77 54.79 3.37
CA ILE A 673 20.58 55.35 4.46
C ILE A 673 21.51 56.43 3.88
N PRO A 674 21.44 57.69 4.34
CA PRO A 674 22.31 58.76 3.84
C PRO A 674 23.75 58.65 4.40
N LEU A 675 24.73 59.05 3.59
CA LEU A 675 26.11 59.25 4.02
C LEU A 675 26.25 60.70 4.52
N ASN A 676 26.58 60.89 5.80
CA ASN A 676 26.65 62.21 6.41
C ASN A 676 28.07 62.82 6.27
N PRO A 677 28.25 64.00 5.66
CA PRO A 677 29.56 64.63 5.47
C PRO A 677 30.08 65.42 6.68
N GLN A 678 29.45 65.37 7.85
CA GLN A 678 29.90 66.12 9.03
C GLN A 678 30.30 65.21 10.20
N THR A 679 31.56 65.35 10.60
CA THR A 679 32.23 64.69 11.72
C THR A 679 31.81 65.29 13.07
N PRO A 680 31.48 64.49 14.10
CA PRO A 680 31.47 64.96 15.48
C PRO A 680 32.91 64.92 16.04
N GLN A 681 33.45 66.08 16.43
CA GLN A 681 34.68 66.18 17.23
C GLN A 681 34.49 65.42 18.56
N LYS A 682 35.36 64.47 18.84
CA LYS A 682 35.48 63.84 20.17
C LYS A 682 36.32 64.74 21.08
N ASP A 683 35.71 65.32 22.11
CA ASP A 683 36.44 65.81 23.28
C ASP A 683 37.03 64.62 24.07
N ARG A 684 38.27 64.81 24.51
CA ARG A 684 39.18 63.80 25.08
C ARG A 684 38.80 63.28 26.45
#